data_AF-A0ABD6ARQ7-F1
#
_entry.id   AF-A0ABD6ARQ7-F1
#
_cell.length_a   1.000
_cell.length_b   1.000
_cell.length_c   1.000
_cell.angle_alpha   90.00
_cell.angle_beta   90.00
_cell.angle_gamma   90.00
#
_symmetry.space_group_name_H-M   'P 1'
#
loop_
_entity.id
_entity.type
_entity.pdbx_description
1 polymer ?
#
loop_
_entity_poly.entity_id
_entity_poly.type
_entity_poly.pdbx_seq_one_letter_code
_entity_poly.pdbx_strand_id
1 'polypeptide(L)'
;MAVSGPSAEITDGRLRVTDPGEGVTLSFGGTFNSETSPADTERFYVPIETAVRLQSSELRIPKLVDLVIMTTEGEAIAEAVNKQRVTVPDGQHLIQITSIGVVCYLRVNGPVETFVADGERVLSFTDETIEVGLRSRHEYPKATVRTTDRPRDIMRAISCFGSALQTTSPERSWPTLRGCPPFIDTGADEFEAPAGLERTETPVHIEVPPELQYIYPVASLAMYLDAQVVPGPDPVLVADGVEHDLGGAGRFERTVQRTLEQLFFFDCVARTDGLYLLNLHERSVVDERSELDLTALYDRSLPEQVNAYLSEPWSLIEDIVPTWKLTADVAPRPVHAGYLPFAANDLAHIRVPTDCVERSGDTADENLAGVIADFERTNPIETPTEFQPTDAAQPPIVTTSAVESIEHAWVGEGVPIGASKPTIEACRRQLNPIGEGLVSVQVIVNDASMRDERVVSELYGLRDLIEMEVSIDEGCTIAETRSLLETEADFVHYIGHVTDAGLQCSDGYLDARTLDEAGMRAFVLNGCRSYQQGRALVECGAIGGVVTLSNVTNVPATVVGQQIAQLLNAGFSLSAALEVIGRETVTGRQYVIVGDGNAALTAPRSGGAFRLKLNSTDSGYMLSYYSYPVTGWGLGATATPNIGDNTQQYLTGGHVATFSATKSETRDLFDTNVRLPVTVDGTLHWSNEIDVDTVVD
;
A
#
# COMPACT_ATOMS: atom_id res chain seq x y z
N MET A 1 -5.12 24.37 -4.14
CA MET A 1 -5.68 24.93 -2.89
C MET A 1 -4.86 24.37 -1.74
N ALA A 2 -4.51 25.15 -0.71
CA ALA A 2 -3.93 24.57 0.50
C ALA A 2 -5.00 23.67 1.14
N VAL A 3 -4.72 22.38 1.23
CA VAL A 3 -5.60 21.40 1.86
C VAL A 3 -5.65 21.73 3.35
N SER A 4 -6.83 21.74 3.95
CA SER A 4 -6.96 21.82 5.41
C SER A 4 -6.24 20.63 6.04
N GLY A 5 -5.32 20.91 6.97
CA GLY A 5 -4.69 19.86 7.77
C GLY A 5 -5.70 19.14 8.68
N PRO A 6 -5.27 18.11 9.42
CA PRO A 6 -6.16 17.35 10.28
C PRO A 6 -6.76 18.25 11.37
N SER A 7 -8.00 17.94 11.77
CA SER A 7 -8.77 18.72 12.73
C SER A 7 -9.56 17.84 13.69
N ALA A 8 -9.91 18.40 14.84
CA ALA A 8 -10.77 17.76 15.83
C ALA A 8 -11.76 18.77 16.41
N GLU A 9 -13.05 18.43 16.37
CA GLU A 9 -14.13 19.26 16.93
C GLU A 9 -15.22 18.40 17.55
N ILE A 10 -16.00 18.98 18.48
CA ILE A 10 -17.13 18.28 19.08
C ILE A 10 -18.41 18.65 18.33
N THR A 11 -19.07 17.65 17.75
CA THR A 11 -20.33 17.79 17.01
C THR A 11 -21.27 16.67 17.43
N ASP A 12 -22.55 17.00 17.68
CA ASP A 12 -23.58 16.03 18.08
C ASP A 12 -23.18 15.14 19.28
N GLY A 13 -22.42 15.72 20.23
CA GLY A 13 -21.96 15.00 21.43
C GLY A 13 -20.87 13.96 21.18
N ARG A 14 -20.17 14.03 20.03
CA ARG A 14 -19.03 13.17 19.69
C ARG A 14 -17.83 14.03 19.30
N LEU A 15 -16.62 13.55 19.57
CA LEU A 15 -15.39 14.17 19.07
C LEU A 15 -15.14 13.66 17.66
N ARG A 16 -15.35 14.51 16.66
CA ARG A 16 -15.07 14.24 15.25
C ARG A 16 -13.63 14.60 14.95
N VAL A 17 -12.84 13.62 14.53
CA VAL A 17 -11.46 13.73 14.05
C VAL A 17 -11.48 13.57 12.53
N THR A 18 -10.99 14.55 11.79
CA THR A 18 -11.02 14.58 10.33
C THR A 18 -9.63 14.85 9.77
N ASP A 19 -9.24 14.12 8.73
CA ASP A 19 -8.06 14.41 7.90
C ASP A 19 -8.46 14.31 6.41
N PRO A 20 -8.68 15.45 5.73
CA PRO A 20 -9.05 15.50 4.31
C PRO A 20 -7.96 14.98 3.37
N GLY A 21 -6.70 15.07 3.78
CA GLY A 21 -5.57 14.52 3.02
C GLY A 21 -5.68 13.00 2.90
N GLU A 22 -6.07 12.36 4.01
CA GLU A 22 -6.23 10.92 4.13
C GLU A 22 -7.66 10.41 3.86
N GLY A 23 -8.63 11.30 3.64
CA GLY A 23 -10.05 10.92 3.53
C GLY A 23 -10.60 10.28 4.82
N VAL A 24 -10.00 10.61 5.97
CA VAL A 24 -10.36 10.01 7.27
C VAL A 24 -11.37 10.90 7.99
N THR A 25 -12.47 10.33 8.42
CA THR A 25 -13.39 10.93 9.39
C THR A 25 -13.77 9.89 10.43
N LEU A 26 -13.51 10.17 11.71
CA LEU A 26 -13.82 9.28 12.82
C LEU A 26 -14.52 10.06 13.94
N SER A 27 -15.53 9.45 14.54
CA SER A 27 -16.30 10.07 15.62
C SER A 27 -16.12 9.27 16.91
N PHE A 28 -15.32 9.78 17.84
CA PHE A 28 -15.12 9.19 19.15
C PHE A 28 -16.33 9.50 20.04
N GLY A 29 -16.85 8.47 20.71
CA GLY A 29 -17.83 8.62 21.77
C GLY A 29 -17.16 9.10 23.05
N GLY A 30 -17.95 9.55 24.02
CA GLY A 30 -17.42 9.96 25.31
C GLY A 30 -18.35 10.86 26.08
N THR A 31 -17.85 11.37 27.21
CA THR A 31 -18.52 12.36 28.05
C THR A 31 -17.90 13.73 27.79
N PHE A 32 -18.45 14.53 26.89
CA PHE A 32 -17.88 15.83 26.54
C PHE A 32 -18.55 16.96 27.33
N ASN A 33 -17.76 17.66 28.16
CA ASN A 33 -18.23 18.70 29.08
C ASN A 33 -17.98 20.13 28.56
N SER A 34 -17.24 20.29 27.47
CA SER A 34 -16.90 21.58 26.86
C SER A 34 -16.77 21.46 25.34
N GLU A 35 -16.85 22.59 24.63
CA GLU A 35 -16.34 22.68 23.25
C GLU A 35 -14.81 22.54 23.22
N THR A 36 -14.27 22.24 22.04
CA THR A 36 -12.82 22.21 21.81
C THR A 36 -12.23 23.62 21.76
N SER A 37 -11.03 23.80 22.31
CA SER A 37 -10.25 25.04 22.20
C SER A 37 -8.85 24.75 21.66
N PRO A 38 -8.17 25.68 20.95
CA PRO A 38 -6.82 25.43 20.45
C PRO A 38 -5.82 25.12 21.58
N ALA A 39 -4.93 24.17 21.33
CA ALA A 39 -3.80 23.81 22.19
C ALA A 39 -2.46 24.03 21.48
N ASP A 40 -1.37 23.99 22.25
CA ASP A 40 -0.02 24.21 21.74
C ASP A 40 0.58 22.89 21.22
N THR A 41 0.99 22.86 19.95
CA THR A 41 1.57 21.67 19.29
C THR A 41 2.95 21.33 19.83
N GLU A 42 3.70 22.31 20.35
CA GLU A 42 5.06 22.12 20.90
C GLU A 42 5.05 21.37 22.25
N ARG A 43 3.87 21.06 22.80
CA ARG A 43 3.71 20.25 24.02
C ARG A 43 3.77 18.75 23.77
N PHE A 44 3.78 18.33 22.51
CA PHE A 44 3.87 16.94 22.13
C PHE A 44 5.33 16.59 21.87
N TYR A 45 5.77 15.42 22.33
CA TYR A 45 7.12 14.92 22.09
C TYR A 45 7.39 14.68 20.61
N VAL A 46 6.34 14.32 19.87
CA VAL A 46 6.37 14.06 18.44
C VAL A 46 5.88 15.27 17.64
N PRO A 47 6.27 15.41 16.36
CA PRO A 47 5.72 16.46 15.49
C PRO A 47 4.19 16.35 15.36
N ILE A 48 3.49 17.45 15.63
CA ILE A 48 2.03 17.58 15.53
C ILE A 48 1.69 18.84 14.72
N GLU A 49 0.68 18.75 13.86
CA GLU A 49 0.22 19.85 13.00
C GLU A 49 -0.91 20.67 13.65
N THR A 50 -1.84 19.99 14.31
CA THR A 50 -2.99 20.60 14.97
C THR A 50 -3.15 20.03 16.37
N ALA A 51 -3.41 20.89 17.35
CA ALA A 51 -3.73 20.45 18.71
C ALA A 51 -4.99 21.16 19.25
N VAL A 52 -5.86 20.39 19.90
CA VAL A 52 -7.07 20.91 20.57
C VAL A 52 -7.15 20.43 22.00
N ARG A 53 -7.74 21.22 22.89
CA ARG A 53 -8.04 20.89 24.28
C ARG A 53 -9.53 20.72 24.47
N LEU A 54 -9.92 19.67 25.18
CA LEU A 54 -11.31 19.35 25.54
C LEU A 54 -11.43 18.86 26.99
N GLN A 55 -12.66 18.83 27.51
CA GLN A 55 -12.97 18.23 28.80
C GLN A 55 -13.79 16.94 28.64
N SER A 56 -13.22 15.80 29.07
CA SER A 56 -13.90 14.51 29.07
C SER A 56 -13.39 13.55 30.13
N SER A 57 -14.30 12.81 30.78
CA SER A 57 -13.96 11.74 31.73
C SER A 57 -13.84 10.36 31.08
N GLU A 58 -14.34 10.20 29.86
CA GLU A 58 -14.30 8.93 29.12
C GLU A 58 -14.23 9.21 27.61
N LEU A 59 -13.32 8.53 26.91
CA LEU A 59 -13.24 8.52 25.46
C LEU A 59 -13.45 7.09 24.93
N ARG A 60 -14.35 6.93 23.97
CA ARG A 60 -14.68 5.66 23.31
C ARG A 60 -14.29 5.71 21.85
N ILE A 61 -13.38 4.84 21.47
CA ILE A 61 -12.92 4.70 20.09
C ILE A 61 -13.78 3.62 19.43
N PRO A 62 -14.48 3.90 18.31
CA PRO A 62 -15.52 3.04 17.74
C PRO A 62 -15.00 1.78 17.04
N LYS A 63 -13.80 1.32 17.40
CA LYS A 63 -13.19 0.07 16.94
C LYS A 63 -12.10 -0.37 17.90
N LEU A 64 -11.72 -1.64 17.81
CA LEU A 64 -10.58 -2.19 18.51
C LEU A 64 -9.29 -1.55 17.96
N VAL A 65 -8.57 -0.83 18.82
CA VAL A 65 -7.26 -0.23 18.51
C VAL A 65 -6.28 -0.54 19.61
N ASP A 66 -5.00 -0.58 19.23
CA ASP A 66 -3.90 -0.67 20.17
C ASP A 66 -3.48 0.74 20.61
N LEU A 67 -3.09 0.85 21.87
CA LEU A 67 -2.63 2.10 22.46
C LEU A 67 -1.19 1.96 22.92
N VAL A 68 -0.37 2.97 22.62
CA VAL A 68 0.97 3.10 23.21
C VAL A 68 0.92 4.26 24.21
N ILE A 69 1.25 3.99 25.46
CA ILE A 69 1.26 4.97 26.53
C ILE A 69 2.72 5.29 26.87
N MET A 70 3.08 6.57 26.79
CA MET A 70 4.42 7.09 26.99
C MET A 70 4.45 8.19 28.06
N THR A 71 5.65 8.46 28.56
CA THR A 71 5.95 9.70 29.27
C THR A 71 5.91 10.90 28.32
N THR A 72 5.97 12.11 28.88
CA THR A 72 6.06 13.34 28.07
C THR A 72 7.39 13.51 27.35
N GLU A 73 8.38 12.69 27.70
CA GLU A 73 9.71 12.62 27.12
C GLU A 73 9.82 11.50 26.06
N GLY A 74 8.71 10.82 25.74
CA GLY A 74 8.65 9.80 24.68
C GLY A 74 9.05 8.39 25.10
N GLU A 75 9.27 8.14 26.39
CA GLU A 75 9.58 6.80 26.90
C GLU A 75 8.27 6.00 27.04
N ALA A 76 8.15 4.91 26.29
CA ALA A 76 6.98 4.03 26.38
C ALA A 76 6.95 3.29 27.74
N ILE A 77 5.81 3.40 28.44
CA ILE A 77 5.62 2.84 29.79
C ILE A 77 4.62 1.68 29.83
N ALA A 78 3.69 1.64 28.87
CA ALA A 78 2.71 0.57 28.74
C ALA A 78 2.11 0.54 27.34
N GLU A 79 1.68 -0.65 26.90
CA GLU A 79 0.90 -0.82 25.68
C GLU A 79 -0.37 -1.60 26.00
N ALA A 80 -1.48 -1.22 25.38
CA ALA A 80 -2.74 -1.94 25.44
C ALA A 80 -3.02 -2.58 24.09
N VAL A 81 -2.66 -3.85 23.94
CA VAL A 81 -2.79 -4.60 22.69
C VAL A 81 -4.01 -5.52 22.72
N ASN A 82 -4.73 -5.67 21.60
CA ASN A 82 -5.90 -6.54 21.49
C ASN A 82 -6.92 -6.27 22.62
N LYS A 83 -7.34 -7.28 23.38
CA LYS A 83 -8.37 -7.15 24.44
C LYS A 83 -7.79 -6.84 25.83
N GLN A 84 -6.49 -6.48 25.92
CA GLN A 84 -5.85 -6.21 27.20
C GLN A 84 -6.47 -5.01 27.93
N ARG A 85 -6.58 -5.16 29.26
CA ARG A 85 -6.88 -4.07 30.19
C ARG A 85 -5.56 -3.57 30.77
N VAL A 86 -5.35 -2.26 30.71
CA VAL A 86 -4.13 -1.61 31.20
C VAL A 86 -4.52 -0.44 32.10
N THR A 87 -3.78 -0.28 33.19
CA THR A 87 -3.91 0.85 34.10
C THR A 87 -2.53 1.46 34.31
N VAL A 88 -2.41 2.76 34.04
CA VAL A 88 -1.18 3.52 34.31
C VAL A 88 -1.37 4.43 35.52
N PRO A 89 -0.30 4.61 36.32
CA PRO A 89 -0.37 5.38 37.56
C PRO A 89 -0.59 6.88 37.32
N ASP A 90 -0.80 7.62 38.40
CA ASP A 90 -0.88 9.08 38.38
C ASP A 90 0.39 9.71 37.77
N GLY A 91 0.22 10.64 36.82
CA GLY A 91 1.34 11.25 36.08
C GLY A 91 0.87 11.99 34.83
N GLN A 92 1.80 12.59 34.09
CA GLN A 92 1.52 13.13 32.76
C GLN A 92 1.86 12.08 31.71
N HIS A 93 0.89 11.75 30.87
CA HIS A 93 1.01 10.69 29.89
C HIS A 93 0.72 11.20 28.49
N LEU A 94 1.44 10.65 27.53
CA LEU A 94 1.19 10.79 26.10
C LEU A 94 0.70 9.45 25.56
N ILE A 95 -0.52 9.39 25.06
CA ILE A 95 -1.16 8.16 24.57
C ILE A 95 -1.30 8.26 23.05
N GLN A 96 -0.61 7.41 22.31
CA GLN A 96 -0.83 7.28 20.88
C GLN A 96 -2.00 6.35 20.61
N ILE A 97 -2.94 6.80 19.77
CA ILE A 97 -3.98 5.94 19.22
C ILE A 97 -3.49 5.42 17.87
N THR A 98 -3.24 4.12 17.79
CA THR A 98 -2.73 3.50 16.56
C THR A 98 -3.87 3.12 15.60
N SER A 99 -3.53 2.90 14.34
CA SER A 99 -4.43 2.28 13.34
C SER A 99 -5.75 3.02 13.07
N ILE A 100 -5.85 4.33 13.33
CA ILE A 100 -7.04 5.14 13.02
C ILE A 100 -6.92 5.98 11.75
N GLY A 101 -5.91 5.75 10.91
CA GLY A 101 -5.73 6.45 9.62
C GLY A 101 -5.16 7.87 9.71
N VAL A 102 -5.08 8.45 10.90
CA VAL A 102 -4.39 9.72 11.18
C VAL A 102 -3.40 9.50 12.34
N VAL A 103 -2.32 10.29 12.40
CA VAL A 103 -1.46 10.28 13.58
C VAL A 103 -2.18 11.03 14.70
N CYS A 104 -2.52 10.33 15.79
CA CYS A 104 -3.28 10.90 16.90
C CYS A 104 -2.65 10.58 18.25
N TYR A 105 -2.46 11.62 19.04
CA TYR A 105 -1.92 11.54 20.39
C TYR A 105 -2.84 12.26 21.38
N LEU A 106 -3.03 11.67 22.55
CA LEU A 106 -3.70 12.29 23.69
C LEU A 106 -2.65 12.63 24.73
N ARG A 107 -2.57 13.90 25.14
CA ARG A 107 -1.82 14.30 26.33
C ARG A 107 -2.81 14.46 27.48
N VAL A 108 -2.59 13.69 28.54
CA VAL A 108 -3.48 13.60 29.70
C VAL A 108 -2.69 13.70 31.00
N ASN A 109 -3.39 14.07 32.07
CA ASN A 109 -2.83 14.15 33.41
C ASN A 109 -3.61 13.24 34.35
N GLY A 110 -2.92 12.60 35.28
CA GLY A 110 -3.52 11.65 36.22
C GLY A 110 -3.55 10.21 35.74
N PRO A 111 -4.15 9.29 36.53
CA PRO A 111 -4.21 7.88 36.18
C PRO A 111 -5.15 7.67 34.99
N VAL A 112 -4.77 6.73 34.14
CA VAL A 112 -5.55 6.34 32.96
C VAL A 112 -5.84 4.85 33.05
N GLU A 113 -7.09 4.49 32.83
CA GLU A 113 -7.51 3.11 32.66
C GLU A 113 -8.02 2.89 31.26
N THR A 114 -7.61 1.78 30.63
CA THR A 114 -8.12 1.39 29.33
C THR A 114 -8.50 -0.08 29.27
N PHE A 115 -9.60 -0.37 28.59
CA PHE A 115 -10.17 -1.71 28.41
C PHE A 115 -10.99 -1.76 27.12
N VAL A 116 -11.44 -2.96 26.75
CA VAL A 116 -12.35 -3.16 25.62
C VAL A 116 -13.76 -3.42 26.17
N ALA A 117 -14.74 -2.71 25.63
CA ALA A 117 -16.16 -2.93 25.91
C ALA A 117 -16.95 -2.82 24.60
N ASP A 118 -17.83 -3.79 24.33
CA ASP A 118 -18.65 -3.82 23.12
C ASP A 118 -17.86 -3.71 21.80
N GLY A 119 -16.61 -4.22 21.78
CA GLY A 119 -15.71 -4.13 20.61
C GLY A 119 -15.02 -2.78 20.44
N GLU A 120 -15.30 -1.81 21.31
CA GLU A 120 -14.69 -0.48 21.35
C GLU A 120 -13.55 -0.43 22.36
N ARG A 121 -12.51 0.36 22.06
CA ARG A 121 -11.46 0.72 23.02
C ARG A 121 -11.93 1.90 23.84
N VAL A 122 -12.02 1.72 25.16
CA VAL A 122 -12.44 2.76 26.11
C VAL A 122 -11.22 3.25 26.89
N LEU A 123 -11.10 4.57 27.04
CA LEU A 123 -10.17 5.23 27.96
C LEU A 123 -10.95 6.01 29.00
N SER A 124 -10.62 5.82 30.27
CA SER A 124 -11.21 6.53 31.40
C SER A 124 -10.16 7.40 32.08
N PHE A 125 -10.53 8.65 32.36
CA PHE A 125 -9.65 9.68 32.90
C PHE A 125 -10.18 10.21 34.22
N THR A 126 -9.27 10.50 35.16
CA THR A 126 -9.63 11.14 36.44
C THR A 126 -9.53 12.66 36.36
N ASP A 127 -8.51 13.19 35.70
CA ASP A 127 -8.49 14.59 35.25
C ASP A 127 -9.22 14.65 33.91
N GLU A 128 -10.25 15.47 33.82
CA GLU A 128 -11.06 15.56 32.61
C GLU A 128 -10.36 16.36 31.49
N THR A 129 -9.20 16.98 31.74
CA THR A 129 -8.51 17.80 30.73
C THR A 129 -7.68 16.93 29.79
N ILE A 130 -8.05 16.92 28.50
CA ILE A 130 -7.36 16.17 27.46
C ILE A 130 -6.89 17.13 26.36
N GLU A 131 -5.63 17.05 25.94
CA GLU A 131 -5.14 17.68 24.72
C GLU A 131 -4.98 16.61 23.63
N VAL A 132 -5.60 16.81 22.48
CA VAL A 132 -5.57 15.92 21.31
C VAL A 132 -4.68 16.55 20.25
N GLY A 133 -3.57 15.88 19.92
CA GLY A 133 -2.64 16.27 18.86
C GLY A 133 -2.82 15.40 17.63
N LEU A 134 -2.88 16.03 16.45
CA LEU A 134 -3.08 15.38 15.16
C LEU A 134 -2.01 15.78 14.14
N ARG A 135 -1.60 14.82 13.30
CA ARG A 135 -0.75 15.03 12.12
C ARG A 135 -1.24 14.13 10.98
N SER A 136 -1.23 14.63 9.75
CA SER A 136 -1.56 13.80 8.59
C SER A 136 -0.51 12.70 8.39
N ARG A 137 -0.92 11.54 7.86
CA ARG A 137 0.06 10.51 7.44
C ARG A 137 0.60 10.83 6.04
N HIS A 138 -0.06 11.71 5.29
CA HIS A 138 0.22 11.96 3.90
C HIS A 138 1.36 12.96 3.77
N GLU A 139 2.52 12.50 3.31
CA GLU A 139 3.64 13.39 3.00
C GLU A 139 3.69 13.65 1.49
N TYR A 140 3.18 14.80 1.07
CA TYR A 140 3.47 15.33 -0.26
C TYR A 140 4.96 15.60 -0.41
N PRO A 141 5.54 15.35 -1.59
CA PRO A 141 6.90 15.76 -1.87
C PRO A 141 7.02 17.28 -1.73
N LYS A 142 7.96 17.70 -0.88
CA LYS A 142 8.16 19.11 -0.51
C LYS A 142 8.88 19.92 -1.61
N ALA A 143 9.35 19.26 -2.68
CA ALA A 143 10.19 19.85 -3.70
C ALA A 143 10.10 19.12 -5.04
N THR A 144 10.55 19.80 -6.10
CA THR A 144 10.84 19.21 -7.42
C THR A 144 12.28 19.57 -7.79
N VAL A 145 13.05 18.56 -8.20
CA VAL A 145 14.40 18.68 -8.75
C VAL A 145 14.30 18.62 -10.27
N ARG A 146 14.80 19.65 -10.94
CA ARG A 146 14.93 19.66 -12.40
C ARG A 146 16.30 19.13 -12.77
N THR A 147 16.35 18.24 -13.74
CA THR A 147 17.58 17.59 -14.16
C THR A 147 17.67 17.45 -15.67
N THR A 148 18.91 17.38 -16.17
CA THR A 148 19.17 17.07 -17.57
C THR A 148 19.10 15.57 -17.83
N ASP A 149 19.19 15.15 -19.08
CA ASP A 149 19.22 13.72 -19.45
C ASP A 149 20.58 13.05 -19.16
N ARG A 150 21.57 13.79 -18.63
CA ARG A 150 22.90 13.26 -18.36
C ARG A 150 22.87 12.37 -17.11
N PRO A 151 23.43 11.14 -17.16
CA PRO A 151 23.46 10.23 -16.01
C PRO A 151 23.99 10.86 -14.71
N ARG A 152 24.99 11.75 -14.78
CA ARG A 152 25.53 12.44 -13.61
C ARG A 152 24.55 13.43 -12.97
N ASP A 153 23.70 14.10 -13.75
CA ASP A 153 22.70 15.00 -13.20
C ASP A 153 21.53 14.21 -12.59
N ILE A 154 21.25 13.00 -13.10
CA ILE A 154 20.30 12.07 -12.49
C ILE A 154 20.84 11.50 -11.17
N MET A 155 22.13 11.17 -11.07
CA MET A 155 22.79 10.79 -9.82
C MET A 155 22.62 11.88 -8.75
N ARG A 156 22.84 13.15 -9.12
CA ARG A 156 22.61 14.31 -8.24
C ARG A 156 21.15 14.43 -7.82
N ALA A 157 20.21 14.17 -8.73
CA ALA A 157 18.78 14.21 -8.42
C ALA A 157 18.37 13.13 -7.40
N ILE A 158 18.88 11.90 -7.55
CA ILE A 158 18.64 10.81 -6.59
C ILE A 158 19.29 11.12 -5.23
N SER A 159 20.45 11.79 -5.22
CA SER A 159 21.12 12.22 -3.98
C SER A 159 20.29 13.21 -3.15
N CYS A 160 19.21 13.78 -3.71
CA CYS A 160 18.26 14.60 -2.96
C CYS A 160 17.19 13.77 -2.22
N PHE A 161 17.07 12.45 -2.47
CA PHE A 161 15.95 11.65 -1.97
C PHE A 161 15.93 11.50 -0.45
N GLY A 162 17.08 11.54 0.22
CA GLY A 162 17.16 11.45 1.67
C GLY A 162 16.48 12.61 2.43
N SER A 163 16.11 13.71 1.74
CA SER A 163 15.25 14.74 2.32
C SER A 163 13.86 14.24 2.72
N ALA A 164 13.46 13.06 2.26
CA ALA A 164 12.21 12.40 2.61
C ALA A 164 12.26 11.72 3.99
N LEU A 165 13.45 11.50 4.57
CA LEU A 165 13.59 10.89 5.88
C LEU A 165 13.37 11.93 6.98
N GLN A 166 12.59 11.57 8.01
CA GLN A 166 12.41 12.39 9.20
C GLN A 166 13.54 12.18 10.24
N THR A 167 14.28 11.08 10.11
CA THR A 167 15.37 10.69 11.00
C THR A 167 16.35 9.77 10.28
N THR A 168 17.59 9.70 10.76
CA THR A 168 18.60 8.72 10.35
C THR A 168 18.80 7.61 11.39
N SER A 169 18.05 7.61 12.50
CA SER A 169 18.01 6.50 13.46
C SER A 169 17.26 5.28 12.87
N PRO A 170 17.28 4.10 13.53
CA PRO A 170 16.54 2.91 13.07
C PRO A 170 15.02 3.14 12.93
N GLU A 171 14.50 4.17 13.60
CA GLU A 171 13.10 4.61 13.50
C GLU A 171 12.69 4.97 12.06
N ARG A 172 13.64 5.26 11.15
CA ARG A 172 13.36 5.46 9.71
C ARG A 172 12.68 4.27 9.03
N SER A 173 12.77 3.09 9.63
CA SER A 173 12.03 1.90 9.20
C SER A 173 10.51 1.98 9.46
N TRP A 174 10.01 2.95 10.23
CA TRP A 174 8.57 3.23 10.31
C TRP A 174 8.05 3.93 9.05
N PRO A 175 6.93 3.47 8.45
CA PRO A 175 6.30 4.15 7.32
C PRO A 175 5.97 5.62 7.58
N THR A 176 5.75 6.02 8.84
CA THR A 176 5.37 7.38 9.24
C THR A 176 6.54 8.32 9.50
N LEU A 177 7.79 7.83 9.37
CA LEU A 177 9.03 8.59 9.56
C LEU A 177 9.87 8.66 8.27
N ARG A 178 9.24 8.32 7.15
CA ARG A 178 9.73 8.55 5.79
C ARG A 178 8.56 8.98 4.91
N GLY A 179 8.80 9.92 4.00
CA GLY A 179 7.79 10.43 3.07
C GLY A 179 8.15 10.20 1.62
N CYS A 180 7.45 10.91 0.74
CA CYS A 180 7.71 10.89 -0.70
C CYS A 180 8.97 11.74 -1.04
N PRO A 181 9.97 11.16 -1.72
CA PRO A 181 11.12 11.91 -2.24
C PRO A 181 10.73 13.05 -3.19
N PRO A 182 11.58 14.08 -3.33
CA PRO A 182 11.36 15.16 -4.28
C PRO A 182 11.09 14.64 -5.69
N PHE A 183 10.16 15.26 -6.41
CA PHE A 183 9.90 14.89 -7.80
C PHE A 183 11.14 15.13 -8.67
N ILE A 184 11.32 14.27 -9.67
CA ILE A 184 12.32 14.48 -10.72
C ILE A 184 11.59 14.94 -11.98
N ASP A 185 11.98 16.12 -12.48
CA ASP A 185 11.55 16.65 -13.77
C ASP A 185 12.75 16.63 -14.74
N THR A 186 12.68 15.76 -15.74
CA THR A 186 13.78 15.51 -16.69
C THR A 186 13.65 16.35 -17.96
N GLY A 187 14.76 16.58 -18.65
CA GLY A 187 14.78 17.32 -19.92
C GLY A 187 14.98 18.82 -19.76
N ALA A 188 15.38 19.28 -18.56
CA ALA A 188 15.83 20.66 -18.35
C ALA A 188 17.21 20.91 -18.99
N ASP A 189 17.52 22.17 -19.27
CA ASP A 189 18.82 22.58 -19.84
C ASP A 189 19.97 22.44 -18.83
N GLU A 190 19.66 22.58 -17.53
CA GLU A 190 20.60 22.47 -16.43
C GLU A 190 19.97 21.80 -15.21
N PHE A 191 20.82 21.32 -14.30
CA PHE A 191 20.38 20.79 -13.02
C PHE A 191 20.03 21.93 -12.07
N GLU A 192 18.83 21.88 -11.49
CA GLU A 192 18.33 22.85 -10.50
C GLU A 192 17.63 22.10 -9.36
N ALA A 193 18.12 22.29 -8.13
CA ALA A 193 17.51 21.79 -6.91
C ALA A 193 17.30 22.94 -5.91
N PRO A 194 16.19 22.95 -5.13
CA PRO A 194 16.00 23.90 -4.05
C PRO A 194 17.18 23.94 -3.07
N ALA A 195 17.46 25.13 -2.54
CA ALA A 195 18.58 25.34 -1.64
C ALA A 195 18.49 24.45 -0.39
N GLY A 196 19.57 23.73 -0.09
CA GLY A 196 19.66 22.81 1.06
C GLY A 196 19.09 21.41 0.81
N LEU A 197 18.53 21.14 -0.37
CA LEU A 197 18.00 19.82 -0.74
C LEU A 197 19.09 18.85 -1.20
N GLU A 198 20.06 19.35 -1.98
CA GLU A 198 21.20 18.53 -2.45
C GLU A 198 22.14 18.23 -1.29
N ARG A 199 22.23 16.95 -0.91
CA ARG A 199 23.17 16.45 0.09
C ARG A 199 24.53 16.26 -0.56
N THR A 200 25.47 17.13 -0.21
CA THR A 200 26.81 17.14 -0.82
C THR A 200 27.88 16.47 0.03
N GLU A 201 27.61 16.31 1.34
CA GLU A 201 28.50 15.64 2.29
C GLU A 201 27.65 14.75 3.20
N THR A 202 27.67 13.44 2.95
CA THR A 202 26.96 12.43 3.74
C THR A 202 27.98 11.38 4.21
N PRO A 203 27.83 10.82 5.43
CA PRO A 203 28.74 9.79 5.94
C PRO A 203 28.62 8.44 5.21
N VAL A 204 27.57 8.31 4.38
CA VAL A 204 27.30 7.16 3.53
C VAL A 204 27.13 7.65 2.09
N HIS A 205 27.77 6.97 1.13
CA HIS A 205 27.61 7.25 -0.29
C HIS A 205 27.65 5.96 -1.11
N ILE A 206 27.05 5.98 -2.30
CA ILE A 206 26.99 4.86 -3.23
C ILE A 206 27.74 5.26 -4.50
N GLU A 207 28.77 4.50 -4.82
CA GLU A 207 29.54 4.64 -6.05
C GLU A 207 28.97 3.69 -7.10
N VAL A 208 28.61 4.20 -8.28
CA VAL A 208 28.18 3.37 -9.42
C VAL A 208 28.67 3.94 -10.74
N PRO A 209 28.80 3.12 -11.80
CA PRO A 209 29.05 3.62 -13.15
C PRO A 209 28.01 4.67 -13.56
N PRO A 210 28.41 5.74 -14.28
CA PRO A 210 27.50 6.81 -14.73
C PRO A 210 26.63 6.37 -15.91
N GLU A 211 25.90 5.28 -15.74
CA GLU A 211 24.97 4.67 -16.70
C GLU A 211 23.65 4.36 -15.99
N LEU A 212 22.52 4.63 -16.65
CA LEU A 212 21.19 4.52 -16.02
C LEU A 212 20.89 3.11 -15.49
N GLN A 213 21.46 2.08 -16.12
CA GLN A 213 21.33 0.69 -15.69
C GLN A 213 21.91 0.41 -14.30
N TYR A 214 22.90 1.20 -13.86
CA TYR A 214 23.47 1.12 -12.52
C TYR A 214 22.87 2.16 -11.56
N ILE A 215 22.42 3.29 -12.09
CA ILE A 215 21.86 4.40 -11.30
C ILE A 215 20.45 4.09 -10.78
N TYR A 216 19.58 3.50 -11.60
CA TYR A 216 18.17 3.27 -11.20
C TYR A 216 18.02 2.25 -10.07
N PRO A 217 18.72 1.10 -10.08
CA PRO A 217 18.58 0.10 -9.02
C PRO A 217 18.90 0.61 -7.62
N VAL A 218 19.82 1.59 -7.48
CA VAL A 218 20.25 2.12 -6.18
C VAL A 218 19.36 3.23 -5.63
N ALA A 219 18.30 3.66 -6.34
CA ALA A 219 17.52 4.82 -5.93
C ALA A 219 16.80 4.63 -4.58
N SER A 220 16.18 3.47 -4.34
CA SER A 220 15.54 3.15 -3.05
C SER A 220 16.55 3.02 -1.92
N LEU A 221 17.71 2.41 -2.18
CA LEU A 221 18.79 2.28 -1.21
C LEU A 221 19.39 3.65 -0.84
N ALA A 222 19.60 4.51 -1.84
CA ALA A 222 20.10 5.87 -1.64
C ALA A 222 19.14 6.72 -0.80
N MET A 223 17.83 6.63 -1.08
CA MET A 223 16.80 7.26 -0.26
C MET A 223 16.86 6.78 1.18
N TYR A 224 16.90 5.46 1.40
CA TYR A 224 16.84 4.85 2.73
C TYR A 224 18.05 5.18 3.62
N LEU A 225 19.21 5.42 3.00
CA LEU A 225 20.46 5.70 3.68
C LEU A 225 20.85 7.19 3.73
N ASP A 226 19.98 8.09 3.25
CA ASP A 226 20.35 9.50 3.01
C ASP A 226 21.70 9.60 2.27
N ALA A 227 21.91 8.72 1.29
CA ALA A 227 23.22 8.52 0.67
C ALA A 227 23.35 9.29 -0.64
N GLN A 228 24.51 9.91 -0.83
CA GLN A 228 24.86 10.49 -2.11
C GLN A 228 25.15 9.40 -3.14
N VAL A 229 24.67 9.55 -4.37
CA VAL A 229 25.05 8.70 -5.51
C VAL A 229 26.13 9.41 -6.31
N VAL A 230 27.32 8.82 -6.38
CA VAL A 230 28.50 9.40 -7.02
C VAL A 230 29.05 8.49 -8.12
N PRO A 231 29.74 9.04 -9.13
CA PRO A 231 30.32 8.22 -10.18
C PRO A 231 31.53 7.43 -9.67
N GLY A 232 31.47 6.11 -9.81
CA GLY A 232 32.57 5.18 -9.54
C GLY A 232 32.70 4.13 -10.66
N PRO A 233 33.86 3.46 -10.79
CA PRO A 233 34.04 2.41 -11.79
C PRO A 233 33.31 1.12 -11.44
N ASP A 234 33.13 0.85 -10.14
CA ASP A 234 32.55 -0.37 -9.60
C ASP A 234 31.38 -0.02 -8.67
N PRO A 235 30.30 -0.82 -8.63
CA PRO A 235 29.20 -0.60 -7.72
C PRO A 235 29.57 -0.90 -6.26
N VAL A 236 29.65 0.12 -5.40
CA VAL A 236 30.08 -0.01 -4.00
C VAL A 236 29.23 0.90 -3.10
N LEU A 237 28.83 0.40 -1.93
CA LEU A 237 28.29 1.21 -0.83
C LEU A 237 29.43 1.52 0.14
N VAL A 238 29.66 2.80 0.44
CA VAL A 238 30.71 3.24 1.36
C VAL A 238 30.08 3.86 2.59
N ALA A 239 30.44 3.36 3.78
CA ALA A 239 29.96 3.87 5.07
C ALA A 239 31.15 4.18 5.99
N ASP A 240 31.41 5.46 6.23
CA ASP A 240 32.60 5.96 6.96
C ASP A 240 33.93 5.34 6.48
N GLY A 241 34.07 5.26 5.15
CA GLY A 241 35.27 4.71 4.49
C GLY A 241 35.35 3.18 4.43
N VAL A 242 34.38 2.45 4.99
CA VAL A 242 34.26 1.00 4.81
C VAL A 242 33.49 0.71 3.54
N GLU A 243 34.09 -0.05 2.62
CA GLU A 243 33.49 -0.43 1.34
C GLU A 243 32.74 -1.76 1.44
N HIS A 244 31.49 -1.76 0.96
CA HIS A 244 30.65 -2.94 0.79
C HIS A 244 30.36 -3.14 -0.71
N ASP A 245 30.79 -4.28 -1.25
CA ASP A 245 30.62 -4.62 -2.66
C ASP A 245 29.13 -4.80 -3.03
N LEU A 246 28.64 -4.00 -3.98
CA LEU A 246 27.30 -4.16 -4.56
C LEU A 246 27.35 -4.92 -5.90
N GLY A 247 28.53 -5.02 -6.53
CA GLY A 247 28.75 -5.74 -7.78
C GLY A 247 28.56 -7.25 -7.60
N GLY A 248 29.16 -7.84 -6.57
CA GLY A 248 28.98 -9.21 -6.11
C GLY A 248 29.29 -10.32 -7.14
N ALA A 249 29.23 -11.58 -6.70
CA ALA A 249 29.35 -12.77 -7.56
C ALA A 249 28.05 -13.13 -8.33
N GLY A 250 27.06 -12.22 -8.33
CA GLY A 250 25.70 -12.40 -8.87
C GLY A 250 25.27 -11.30 -9.84
N ARG A 251 23.96 -11.02 -9.93
CA ARG A 251 23.43 -9.84 -10.63
C ARG A 251 23.39 -8.66 -9.65
N PHE A 252 24.09 -7.57 -9.98
CA PHE A 252 24.14 -6.30 -9.24
C PHE A 252 22.81 -5.90 -8.56
N GLU A 253 21.71 -5.93 -9.31
CA GLU A 253 20.37 -5.58 -8.80
C GLU A 253 19.95 -6.43 -7.61
N ARG A 254 20.23 -7.74 -7.64
CA ARG A 254 19.90 -8.66 -6.52
C ARG A 254 20.73 -8.35 -5.28
N THR A 255 21.99 -7.93 -5.46
CA THR A 255 22.83 -7.50 -4.33
C THR A 255 22.25 -6.23 -3.71
N VAL A 256 21.89 -5.23 -4.52
CA VAL A 256 21.26 -3.99 -4.04
C VAL A 256 19.95 -4.25 -3.30
N GLN A 257 19.10 -5.15 -3.83
CA GLN A 257 17.85 -5.57 -3.18
C GLN A 257 18.12 -6.17 -1.79
N ARG A 258 19.01 -7.15 -1.71
CA ARG A 258 19.38 -7.78 -0.45
C ARG A 258 20.00 -6.81 0.54
N THR A 259 20.85 -5.90 0.08
CA THR A 259 21.43 -4.85 0.93
C THR A 259 20.33 -3.97 1.52
N LEU A 260 19.35 -3.54 0.71
CA LEU A 260 18.20 -2.78 1.20
C LEU A 260 17.37 -3.58 2.20
N GLU A 261 17.00 -4.82 1.88
CA GLU A 261 16.24 -5.71 2.76
C GLU A 261 16.94 -5.94 4.11
N GLN A 262 18.24 -6.22 4.08
CA GLN A 262 19.04 -6.50 5.27
C GLN A 262 19.13 -5.28 6.18
N LEU A 263 19.49 -4.11 5.63
CA LEU A 263 19.57 -2.86 6.38
C LEU A 263 18.21 -2.51 6.99
N PHE A 264 17.16 -2.59 6.17
CA PHE A 264 15.79 -2.31 6.59
C PHE A 264 15.30 -3.23 7.71
N PHE A 265 15.58 -4.53 7.58
CA PHE A 265 15.18 -5.53 8.56
C PHE A 265 15.89 -5.32 9.90
N PHE A 266 17.20 -5.10 9.89
CA PHE A 266 17.94 -4.84 11.12
C PHE A 266 17.51 -3.54 11.79
N ASP A 267 17.15 -2.49 11.02
CA ASP A 267 16.55 -1.28 11.62
C ASP A 267 15.20 -1.58 12.28
N CYS A 268 14.35 -2.41 11.66
CA CYS A 268 13.07 -2.83 12.25
C CYS A 268 13.24 -3.57 13.59
N VAL A 269 14.34 -4.32 13.72
CA VAL A 269 14.69 -5.12 14.89
C VAL A 269 15.41 -4.28 15.95
N ALA A 270 16.29 -3.35 15.55
CA ALA A 270 17.01 -2.47 16.47
C ALA A 270 16.08 -1.42 17.11
N ARG A 271 15.08 -0.91 16.37
CA ARG A 271 14.10 0.06 16.92
C ARG A 271 13.20 -0.50 18.01
N THR A 272 13.22 -1.80 18.31
CA THR A 272 12.47 -2.36 19.45
C THR A 272 13.01 -1.86 20.79
N ASP A 273 14.25 -1.36 20.82
CA ASP A 273 14.84 -0.63 21.95
C ASP A 273 14.57 0.89 21.90
N GLY A 274 13.75 1.34 20.95
CA GLY A 274 13.50 2.75 20.65
C GLY A 274 12.18 3.30 21.18
N LEU A 275 11.41 3.98 20.33
CA LEU A 275 10.22 4.75 20.70
C LEU A 275 9.04 3.90 21.20
N TYR A 276 8.98 2.61 20.87
CA TYR A 276 7.83 1.73 21.09
C TYR A 276 8.25 0.45 21.81
N LEU A 277 7.41 -0.05 22.74
CA LEU A 277 7.66 -1.30 23.46
C LEU A 277 7.19 -2.49 22.62
N LEU A 278 7.95 -2.79 21.57
CA LEU A 278 7.57 -3.84 20.64
C LEU A 278 7.97 -5.23 21.14
N ASN A 279 6.98 -6.09 21.40
CA ASN A 279 7.20 -7.52 21.56
C ASN A 279 7.29 -8.20 20.18
N LEU A 280 8.33 -7.87 19.43
CA LEU A 280 8.52 -8.27 18.04
C LEU A 280 9.07 -9.69 17.94
N HIS A 281 8.42 -10.55 17.15
CA HIS A 281 8.85 -11.93 16.89
C HIS A 281 10.25 -11.99 16.30
N GLU A 282 10.49 -11.21 15.26
CA GLU A 282 11.74 -11.18 14.50
C GLU A 282 12.92 -10.79 15.39
N ARG A 283 12.71 -9.91 16.39
CA ARG A 283 13.73 -9.57 17.39
C ARG A 283 14.15 -10.78 18.22
N SER A 284 13.19 -11.54 18.75
CA SER A 284 13.49 -12.75 19.53
C SER A 284 14.29 -13.77 18.71
N VAL A 285 13.97 -13.91 17.42
CA VAL A 285 14.69 -14.84 16.53
C VAL A 285 16.12 -14.35 16.26
N VAL A 286 16.33 -13.04 16.07
CA VAL A 286 17.68 -12.49 15.85
C VAL A 286 18.55 -12.62 17.10
N ASP A 287 18.01 -12.34 18.29
CA ASP A 287 18.73 -12.48 19.57
C ASP A 287 19.22 -13.93 19.81
N GLU A 288 18.54 -14.93 19.23
CA GLU A 288 18.97 -16.34 19.28
C GLU A 288 20.05 -16.69 18.25
N ARG A 289 20.12 -15.96 17.14
CA ARG A 289 20.95 -16.29 15.97
C ARG A 289 22.21 -15.45 15.84
N SER A 290 22.22 -14.23 16.39
CA SER A 290 23.31 -13.25 16.23
C SER A 290 23.82 -12.77 17.59
N GLU A 291 25.09 -12.34 17.62
CA GLU A 291 25.72 -11.71 18.79
C GLU A 291 25.68 -10.17 18.70
N LEU A 292 24.98 -9.60 17.72
CA LEU A 292 24.83 -8.15 17.59
C LEU A 292 24.17 -7.55 18.83
N ASP A 293 24.81 -6.52 19.40
CA ASP A 293 24.22 -5.70 20.46
C ASP A 293 23.26 -4.68 19.84
N LEU A 294 22.06 -5.13 19.51
CA LEU A 294 21.00 -4.34 18.87
C LEU A 294 20.60 -3.12 19.70
N THR A 295 20.58 -3.26 21.03
CA THR A 295 20.31 -2.17 21.95
C THR A 295 21.40 -1.09 21.82
N ALA A 296 22.68 -1.46 21.80
CA ALA A 296 23.74 -0.49 21.59
C ALA A 296 23.74 0.11 20.18
N LEU A 297 23.33 -0.65 19.16
CA LEU A 297 23.26 -0.20 17.76
C LEU A 297 22.17 0.86 17.54
N TYR A 298 21.10 0.85 18.33
CA TYR A 298 20.05 1.86 18.25
C TYR A 298 20.59 3.29 18.37
N ASP A 299 21.51 3.52 19.32
CA ASP A 299 22.12 4.84 19.57
C ASP A 299 23.34 5.15 18.69
N ARG A 300 23.74 4.24 17.81
CA ARG A 300 24.91 4.42 16.92
C ARG A 300 24.61 5.31 15.74
N SER A 301 25.67 5.84 15.14
CA SER A 301 25.55 6.57 13.88
C SER A 301 25.14 5.64 12.74
N LEU A 302 24.46 6.20 11.73
CA LEU A 302 24.06 5.48 10.52
C LEU A 302 25.21 4.64 9.89
N PRO A 303 26.44 5.15 9.67
CA PRO A 303 27.51 4.33 9.11
C PRO A 303 27.95 3.17 10.03
N GLU A 304 27.96 3.37 11.35
CA GLU A 304 28.25 2.29 12.31
C GLU A 304 27.18 1.19 12.23
N GLN A 305 25.90 1.57 12.12
CA GLN A 305 24.78 0.65 11.92
C GLN A 305 24.93 -0.14 10.62
N VAL A 306 25.13 0.56 9.49
CA VAL A 306 25.32 -0.05 8.16
C VAL A 306 26.46 -1.08 8.19
N ASN A 307 27.61 -0.69 8.74
CA ASN A 307 28.78 -1.56 8.83
C ASN A 307 28.54 -2.80 9.69
N ALA A 308 27.84 -2.65 10.82
CA ALA A 308 27.50 -3.77 11.69
C ALA A 308 26.50 -4.72 11.01
N TYR A 309 25.41 -4.18 10.46
CA TYR A 309 24.36 -4.98 9.83
C TYR A 309 24.86 -5.78 8.63
N LEU A 310 25.68 -5.18 7.76
CA LEU A 310 26.23 -5.86 6.57
C LEU A 310 27.39 -6.80 6.89
N SER A 311 27.91 -6.80 8.12
CA SER A 311 28.88 -7.80 8.58
C SER A 311 28.24 -9.16 8.90
N GLU A 312 26.93 -9.17 9.18
CA GLU A 312 26.16 -10.40 9.39
C GLU A 312 25.84 -11.09 8.05
N PRO A 313 25.87 -12.43 7.98
CA PRO A 313 25.54 -13.15 6.76
C PRO A 313 24.03 -13.09 6.47
N TRP A 314 23.66 -12.84 5.21
CA TRP A 314 22.26 -12.84 4.74
C TRP A 314 21.47 -14.09 5.16
N SER A 315 22.11 -15.27 5.15
CA SER A 315 21.49 -16.54 5.54
C SER A 315 21.00 -16.59 7.00
N LEU A 316 21.38 -15.62 7.83
CA LEU A 316 20.91 -15.50 9.21
C LEU A 316 19.45 -15.05 9.28
N ILE A 317 19.02 -14.21 8.33
CA ILE A 317 17.73 -13.52 8.35
C ILE A 317 16.82 -13.90 7.17
N GLU A 318 17.32 -14.59 6.14
CA GLU A 318 16.61 -14.77 4.86
C GLU A 318 15.22 -15.43 4.96
N ASP A 319 14.97 -16.22 6.00
CA ASP A 319 13.68 -16.89 6.27
C ASP A 319 12.70 -16.06 7.11
N ILE A 320 13.16 -14.95 7.71
CA ILE A 320 12.37 -14.07 8.59
C ILE A 320 12.24 -12.64 8.04
N VAL A 321 12.92 -12.30 6.95
CA VAL A 321 12.69 -11.06 6.21
C VAL A 321 11.29 -11.08 5.59
N PRO A 322 10.48 -10.01 5.75
CA PRO A 322 9.15 -9.95 5.14
C PRO A 322 9.20 -10.04 3.61
N THR A 323 8.14 -10.56 3.00
CA THR A 323 8.03 -10.50 1.54
C THR A 323 7.92 -9.04 1.08
N TRP A 324 8.83 -8.63 0.20
CA TRP A 324 8.88 -7.25 -0.25
C TRP A 324 7.62 -6.82 -0.99
N LYS A 325 7.22 -5.56 -0.83
CA LYS A 325 5.99 -5.03 -1.42
C LYS A 325 6.06 -5.04 -2.96
N LEU A 326 7.04 -4.36 -3.54
CA LEU A 326 7.04 -4.01 -4.96
C LEU A 326 8.40 -4.27 -5.61
N THR A 327 8.37 -4.91 -6.78
CA THR A 327 9.47 -4.86 -7.75
C THR A 327 9.03 -4.04 -8.96
N ALA A 328 9.81 -3.03 -9.32
CA ALA A 328 9.59 -2.18 -10.48
C ALA A 328 10.67 -2.42 -11.53
N ASP A 329 10.27 -2.92 -12.71
CA ASP A 329 11.13 -2.98 -13.88
C ASP A 329 11.07 -1.63 -14.61
N VAL A 330 12.16 -0.85 -14.55
CA VAL A 330 12.26 0.50 -15.08
C VAL A 330 13.25 0.52 -16.23
N ALA A 331 12.76 0.67 -17.47
CA ALA A 331 13.62 0.75 -18.63
C ALA A 331 14.58 1.96 -18.54
N PRO A 332 15.85 1.84 -18.96
CA PRO A 332 16.89 2.83 -18.66
C PRO A 332 16.83 4.03 -19.63
N ARG A 333 15.76 4.83 -19.56
CA ARG A 333 15.59 6.09 -20.29
C ARG A 333 15.47 7.26 -19.32
N PRO A 334 16.09 8.43 -19.57
CA PRO A 334 16.03 9.58 -18.67
C PRO A 334 14.61 9.95 -18.22
N VAL A 335 13.64 9.98 -19.14
CA VAL A 335 12.24 10.29 -18.82
C VAL A 335 11.64 9.39 -17.72
N HIS A 336 12.10 8.15 -17.59
CA HIS A 336 11.61 7.24 -16.54
C HIS A 336 12.20 7.56 -15.15
N ALA A 337 13.21 8.43 -15.04
CA ALA A 337 13.71 8.89 -13.75
C ALA A 337 12.62 9.61 -12.94
N GLY A 338 11.61 10.20 -13.61
CA GLY A 338 10.44 10.79 -12.96
C GLY A 338 9.59 9.81 -12.16
N TYR A 339 9.72 8.48 -12.38
CA TYR A 339 9.04 7.46 -11.59
C TYR A 339 9.80 7.07 -10.31
N LEU A 340 11.12 7.29 -10.25
CA LEU A 340 11.97 6.86 -9.14
C LEU A 340 11.55 7.40 -7.76
N PRO A 341 11.03 8.63 -7.61
CA PRO A 341 10.54 9.09 -6.31
C PRO A 341 9.43 8.19 -5.75
N PHE A 342 8.50 7.74 -6.58
CA PHE A 342 7.39 6.86 -6.16
C PHE A 342 7.88 5.46 -5.83
N ALA A 343 8.78 4.91 -6.66
CA ALA A 343 9.41 3.62 -6.39
C ALA A 343 10.19 3.65 -5.07
N ALA A 344 10.98 4.71 -4.82
CA ALA A 344 11.73 4.87 -3.58
C ALA A 344 10.84 5.09 -2.35
N ASN A 345 9.71 5.81 -2.50
CA ASN A 345 8.71 5.96 -1.44
C ASN A 345 8.15 4.60 -0.96
N ASP A 346 7.92 3.68 -1.90
CA ASP A 346 7.52 2.30 -1.62
C ASP A 346 8.68 1.38 -1.20
N LEU A 347 9.91 1.93 -1.13
CA LEU A 347 11.17 1.19 -1.00
C LEU A 347 11.32 0.08 -2.06
N ALA A 348 10.74 0.25 -3.24
CA ALA A 348 10.65 -0.79 -4.26
C ALA A 348 12.02 -1.34 -4.68
N HIS A 349 12.05 -2.62 -5.02
CA HIS A 349 13.15 -3.22 -5.75
C HIS A 349 13.14 -2.71 -7.18
N ILE A 350 14.14 -1.91 -7.57
CA ILE A 350 14.23 -1.37 -8.93
C ILE A 350 15.16 -2.26 -9.76
N ARG A 351 14.62 -2.80 -10.85
CA ARG A 351 15.36 -3.60 -11.83
C ARG A 351 15.36 -2.87 -13.17
N VAL A 352 16.41 -3.06 -13.94
CA VAL A 352 16.55 -2.52 -15.28
C VAL A 352 16.43 -3.68 -16.26
N PRO A 353 15.34 -3.75 -17.03
CA PRO A 353 15.10 -4.89 -17.90
C PRO A 353 16.16 -4.93 -19.01
N THR A 354 16.99 -5.99 -18.99
CA THR A 354 18.09 -6.17 -19.96
C THR A 354 17.62 -6.91 -21.23
N ASP A 355 16.60 -7.76 -21.10
CA ASP A 355 16.10 -8.65 -22.16
C ASP A 355 14.59 -8.47 -22.35
N CYS A 356 14.15 -7.34 -22.90
CA CYS A 356 12.78 -7.23 -23.37
C CYS A 356 12.72 -7.94 -24.73
N VAL A 357 12.21 -9.17 -24.78
CA VAL A 357 11.94 -9.80 -26.09
C VAL A 357 10.72 -9.08 -26.67
N GLU A 358 10.98 -8.03 -27.46
CA GLU A 358 9.98 -7.46 -28.36
C GLU A 358 9.57 -8.56 -29.35
N ARG A 359 8.44 -9.22 -29.09
CA ARG A 359 7.86 -10.14 -30.05
C ARG A 359 7.18 -9.30 -31.13
N SER A 360 7.89 -9.09 -32.25
CA SER A 360 7.32 -8.52 -33.47
C SER A 360 6.11 -9.35 -33.93
N GLY A 361 5.04 -8.67 -34.34
CA GLY A 361 3.69 -9.21 -34.53
C GLY A 361 3.44 -10.25 -35.63
N ASP A 362 4.45 -11.02 -36.07
CA ASP A 362 4.27 -12.06 -37.11
C ASP A 362 4.50 -13.50 -36.61
N THR A 363 4.81 -13.70 -35.33
CA THR A 363 4.90 -15.03 -34.70
C THR A 363 4.16 -15.07 -33.37
N ALA A 364 2.92 -14.58 -33.36
CA ALA A 364 2.03 -14.56 -32.20
C ALA A 364 1.50 -15.95 -31.75
N ASP A 365 2.03 -17.06 -32.28
CA ASP A 365 1.24 -18.30 -32.37
C ASP A 365 1.86 -19.58 -31.75
N GLU A 366 2.87 -19.50 -30.87
CA GLU A 366 3.40 -20.72 -30.21
C GLU A 366 3.40 -20.69 -28.68
N ASN A 367 3.62 -19.55 -28.03
CA ASN A 367 3.58 -19.48 -26.55
C ASN A 367 2.33 -18.79 -26.01
N LEU A 368 1.78 -17.80 -26.72
CA LEU A 368 0.46 -17.26 -26.42
C LEU A 368 -0.61 -18.28 -26.84
N ALA A 369 -0.51 -18.86 -28.04
CA ALA A 369 -1.27 -20.06 -28.40
C ALA A 369 -0.93 -21.27 -27.50
N GLY A 370 0.27 -21.37 -26.93
CA GLY A 370 0.57 -22.42 -25.96
C GLY A 370 -0.33 -22.33 -24.72
N VAL A 371 -0.42 -21.15 -24.09
CA VAL A 371 -1.20 -20.92 -22.86
C VAL A 371 -2.69 -20.70 -23.15
N ILE A 372 -3.02 -20.02 -24.25
CA ILE A 372 -4.40 -19.79 -24.73
C ILE A 372 -4.96 -21.07 -25.38
N ALA A 373 -4.22 -21.82 -26.18
CA ALA A 373 -4.71 -23.06 -26.82
C ALA A 373 -4.56 -24.33 -25.98
N ASP A 374 -3.73 -24.37 -24.92
CA ASP A 374 -3.92 -25.37 -23.85
C ASP A 374 -5.26 -25.16 -23.13
N PHE A 375 -5.79 -23.93 -23.11
CA PHE A 375 -7.05 -23.59 -22.46
C PHE A 375 -8.26 -23.75 -23.39
N GLU A 376 -8.18 -23.36 -24.67
CA GLU A 376 -9.23 -23.61 -25.67
C GLU A 376 -9.49 -25.11 -25.92
N ARG A 377 -8.50 -25.98 -25.66
CA ARG A 377 -8.67 -27.44 -25.72
C ARG A 377 -9.49 -28.01 -24.56
N THR A 378 -9.61 -27.30 -23.44
CA THR A 378 -10.26 -27.80 -22.21
C THR A 378 -11.72 -27.37 -22.09
N ASN A 379 -12.15 -26.31 -22.78
CA ASN A 379 -13.55 -25.84 -22.85
C ASN A 379 -13.87 -25.26 -24.23
N PRO A 380 -14.53 -26.00 -25.14
CA PRO A 380 -14.89 -25.48 -26.45
C PRO A 380 -16.01 -24.44 -26.33
N ILE A 381 -15.77 -23.22 -26.81
CA ILE A 381 -16.73 -22.12 -26.86
C ILE A 381 -17.42 -22.13 -28.24
N GLU A 382 -18.76 -22.13 -28.28
CA GLU A 382 -19.51 -21.77 -29.49
C GLU A 382 -19.57 -20.24 -29.60
N THR A 383 -18.83 -19.65 -30.55
CA THR A 383 -18.84 -18.21 -30.83
C THR A 383 -20.00 -17.86 -31.77
N PRO A 384 -20.85 -16.85 -31.47
CA PRO A 384 -21.65 -16.21 -32.51
C PRO A 384 -20.72 -15.39 -33.42
N THR A 385 -20.83 -15.61 -34.72
CA THR A 385 -20.19 -14.83 -35.78
C THR A 385 -20.60 -13.36 -35.73
N GLU A 386 -19.63 -12.45 -35.54
CA GLU A 386 -19.40 -11.18 -36.29
C GLU A 386 -18.64 -10.13 -35.47
N PHE A 387 -17.31 -10.04 -35.64
CA PHE A 387 -16.59 -8.78 -35.86
C PHE A 387 -15.14 -9.10 -36.28
N GLN A 388 -14.71 -8.65 -37.46
CA GLN A 388 -13.29 -8.68 -37.84
C GLN A 388 -12.62 -7.42 -37.27
N PRO A 389 -11.56 -7.55 -36.47
CA PRO A 389 -10.83 -6.39 -35.95
C PRO A 389 -10.19 -5.60 -37.11
N THR A 390 -10.30 -4.28 -37.08
CA THR A 390 -9.47 -3.40 -37.90
C THR A 390 -8.04 -3.39 -37.33
N ASP A 391 -7.03 -3.41 -38.23
CA ASP A 391 -5.58 -3.36 -37.97
C ASP A 391 -5.14 -2.07 -37.22
N ALA A 392 -5.64 -1.82 -36.01
CA ALA A 392 -4.96 -0.96 -35.06
C ALA A 392 -3.88 -1.82 -34.40
N ALA A 393 -2.60 -1.48 -34.64
CA ALA A 393 -1.47 -2.21 -34.07
C ALA A 393 -1.62 -2.27 -32.54
N GLN A 394 -1.97 -3.44 -32.00
CA GLN A 394 -2.01 -3.64 -30.57
C GLN A 394 -0.60 -3.41 -30.01
N PRO A 395 -0.47 -2.70 -28.88
CA PRO A 395 0.82 -2.44 -28.28
C PRO A 395 1.51 -3.79 -27.97
N PRO A 396 2.83 -3.90 -28.18
CA PRO A 396 3.53 -5.16 -28.02
C PRO A 396 3.38 -5.64 -26.58
N ILE A 397 2.99 -6.90 -26.42
CA ILE A 397 2.89 -7.53 -25.09
C ILE A 397 4.30 -7.90 -24.63
N VAL A 398 4.65 -7.48 -23.42
CA VAL A 398 5.95 -7.72 -22.79
C VAL A 398 5.78 -8.78 -21.72
N THR A 399 6.61 -9.82 -21.78
CA THR A 399 6.77 -10.79 -20.70
C THR A 399 7.97 -10.39 -19.86
N THR A 400 7.72 -10.11 -18.59
CA THR A 400 8.76 -9.75 -17.62
C THR A 400 9.29 -11.00 -16.94
N SER A 401 10.48 -10.90 -16.36
CA SER A 401 10.99 -11.96 -15.47
C SER A 401 10.15 -12.00 -14.19
N ALA A 402 9.86 -13.21 -13.70
CA ALA A 402 9.13 -13.39 -12.46
C ALA A 402 9.76 -12.60 -11.29
N VAL A 403 8.91 -12.20 -10.35
CA VAL A 403 9.30 -11.46 -9.15
C VAL A 403 8.96 -12.27 -7.91
N GLU A 404 9.72 -12.07 -6.85
CA GLU A 404 9.46 -12.65 -5.52
C GLU A 404 8.61 -11.69 -4.64
N SER A 405 8.48 -10.42 -5.04
CA SER A 405 7.64 -9.43 -4.37
C SER A 405 6.14 -9.68 -4.57
N ILE A 406 5.32 -9.09 -3.70
CA ILE A 406 3.86 -9.15 -3.77
C ILE A 406 3.35 -8.50 -5.06
N GLU A 407 3.85 -7.31 -5.36
CA GLU A 407 3.44 -6.49 -6.49
C GLU A 407 4.57 -6.37 -7.53
N HIS A 408 4.18 -6.14 -8.79
CA HIS A 408 5.08 -5.94 -9.91
C HIS A 408 4.62 -4.72 -10.73
N ALA A 409 5.54 -3.82 -11.05
CA ALA A 409 5.33 -2.70 -11.96
C ALA A 409 6.27 -2.75 -13.17
N TRP A 410 5.77 -2.29 -14.32
CA TRP A 410 6.52 -2.16 -15.57
C TRP A 410 6.49 -0.72 -16.09
N VAL A 411 7.66 -0.07 -16.08
CA VAL A 411 7.88 1.28 -16.61
C VAL A 411 8.76 1.21 -17.86
N GLY A 412 8.09 1.01 -18.98
CA GLY A 412 8.73 0.86 -20.29
C GLY A 412 7.72 0.86 -21.43
N GLU A 413 8.21 0.59 -22.65
CA GLU A 413 7.35 0.37 -23.81
C GLU A 413 6.59 -0.97 -23.67
N GLY A 414 5.49 -1.11 -24.42
CA GLY A 414 4.68 -2.33 -24.44
C GLY A 414 3.83 -2.57 -23.18
N VAL A 415 3.06 -3.66 -23.17
CA VAL A 415 2.07 -3.97 -22.11
C VAL A 415 2.53 -5.18 -21.31
N PRO A 416 2.72 -5.07 -19.98
CA PRO A 416 3.14 -6.20 -19.18
C PRO A 416 2.02 -7.24 -19.02
N ILE A 417 2.40 -8.51 -18.91
CA ILE A 417 1.53 -9.55 -18.34
C ILE A 417 1.83 -9.66 -16.84
N GLY A 418 0.80 -9.58 -16.00
CA GLY A 418 0.93 -9.81 -14.55
C GLY A 418 1.65 -8.70 -13.78
N ALA A 419 1.85 -7.53 -14.38
CA ALA A 419 2.38 -6.35 -13.70
C ALA A 419 1.50 -5.13 -13.99
N SER A 420 1.53 -4.14 -13.10
CA SER A 420 0.93 -2.83 -13.34
C SER A 420 1.75 -2.02 -14.35
N LYS A 421 1.10 -1.10 -15.05
CA LYS A 421 1.74 -0.15 -15.97
C LYS A 421 1.53 1.29 -15.47
N PRO A 422 2.27 1.72 -14.43
CA PRO A 422 2.14 3.07 -13.90
C PRO A 422 2.64 4.12 -14.89
N THR A 423 1.99 5.28 -14.84
CA THR A 423 2.47 6.50 -15.51
C THR A 423 2.89 7.50 -14.45
N ILE A 424 3.83 8.39 -14.77
CA ILE A 424 4.31 9.41 -13.82
C ILE A 424 3.14 10.30 -13.36
N GLU A 425 2.26 10.67 -14.28
CA GLU A 425 1.07 11.48 -13.96
C GLU A 425 0.08 10.73 -13.06
N ALA A 426 -0.15 9.43 -13.28
CA ALA A 426 -0.97 8.62 -12.38
C ALA A 426 -0.42 8.60 -10.95
N CYS A 427 0.89 8.36 -10.80
CA CYS A 427 1.54 8.35 -9.48
C CYS A 427 1.48 9.74 -8.81
N ARG A 428 1.64 10.84 -9.57
CA ARG A 428 1.46 12.20 -9.07
C ARG A 428 0.04 12.42 -8.56
N ARG A 429 -0.97 12.00 -9.31
CA ARG A 429 -2.39 12.13 -8.92
C ARG A 429 -2.73 11.29 -7.70
N GLN A 430 -2.05 10.18 -7.46
CA GLN A 430 -2.25 9.37 -6.25
C GLN A 430 -1.95 10.16 -4.97
N LEU A 431 -1.02 11.11 -5.04
CA LEU A 431 -0.69 11.96 -3.91
C LEU A 431 -1.79 13.00 -3.65
N ASN A 432 -2.67 13.31 -4.61
CA ASN A 432 -3.71 14.32 -4.41
C ASN A 432 -4.68 13.92 -3.27
N PRO A 433 -5.22 14.91 -2.54
CA PRO A 433 -6.03 14.66 -1.36
C PRO A 433 -7.26 13.88 -1.80
N ILE A 434 -7.72 12.96 -0.95
CA ILE A 434 -8.96 12.23 -1.23
C ILE A 434 -10.15 13.19 -1.09
N GLY A 435 -10.08 14.14 -0.16
CA GLY A 435 -11.14 15.12 0.10
C GLY A 435 -11.98 14.77 1.33
N GLU A 436 -12.97 15.62 1.63
CA GLU A 436 -13.94 15.38 2.70
C GLU A 436 -15.23 14.79 2.10
N GLY A 437 -15.70 13.65 2.59
CA GLY A 437 -16.95 13.06 2.10
C GLY A 437 -17.05 11.56 2.35
N LEU A 438 -18.20 11.00 1.96
CA LEU A 438 -18.38 9.56 1.85
C LEU A 438 -17.68 9.07 0.59
N VAL A 439 -17.14 7.85 0.63
CA VAL A 439 -16.54 7.23 -0.56
C VAL A 439 -17.64 6.96 -1.58
N SER A 440 -17.52 7.53 -2.77
CA SER A 440 -18.51 7.48 -3.84
C SER A 440 -18.15 6.41 -4.89
N VAL A 441 -19.08 5.49 -5.12
CA VAL A 441 -18.91 4.36 -6.06
C VAL A 441 -20.03 4.37 -7.08
N GLN A 442 -19.69 4.50 -8.35
CA GLN A 442 -20.64 4.42 -9.45
C GLN A 442 -20.55 3.04 -10.13
N VAL A 443 -21.66 2.32 -10.17
CA VAL A 443 -21.76 1.02 -10.86
C VAL A 443 -22.58 1.19 -12.13
N ILE A 444 -21.97 0.93 -13.29
CA ILE A 444 -22.60 1.07 -14.60
C ILE A 444 -22.80 -0.32 -15.19
N VAL A 445 -24.05 -0.74 -15.41
CA VAL A 445 -24.40 -2.05 -15.95
C VAL A 445 -25.04 -1.90 -17.33
N ASN A 446 -24.24 -2.08 -18.39
CA ASN A 446 -24.72 -1.92 -19.77
C ASN A 446 -24.93 -3.25 -20.51
N ASP A 447 -24.48 -4.37 -19.95
CA ASP A 447 -24.80 -5.71 -20.48
C ASP A 447 -25.85 -6.41 -19.62
N ALA A 448 -27.02 -6.66 -20.22
CA ALA A 448 -28.12 -7.35 -19.56
C ALA A 448 -27.79 -8.81 -19.15
N SER A 449 -26.81 -9.44 -19.80
CA SER A 449 -26.36 -10.80 -19.50
C SER A 449 -25.42 -10.89 -18.30
N MET A 450 -24.85 -9.76 -17.85
CA MET A 450 -23.97 -9.66 -16.68
C MET A 450 -24.67 -9.02 -15.48
N ARG A 451 -26.02 -8.95 -15.49
CA ARG A 451 -26.81 -8.35 -14.40
C ARG A 451 -26.61 -9.03 -13.05
N ASP A 452 -26.19 -10.29 -13.01
CA ASP A 452 -25.89 -10.98 -11.74
C ASP A 452 -24.72 -10.33 -11.00
N GLU A 453 -23.84 -9.61 -11.71
CA GLU A 453 -22.76 -8.83 -11.12
C GLU A 453 -23.24 -7.55 -10.44
N ARG A 454 -24.49 -7.10 -10.67
CA ARG A 454 -25.09 -5.94 -9.99
C ARG A 454 -24.96 -6.01 -8.46
N VAL A 455 -24.88 -7.21 -7.88
CA VAL A 455 -24.65 -7.41 -6.44
C VAL A 455 -23.38 -6.70 -5.92
N VAL A 456 -22.42 -6.34 -6.78
CA VAL A 456 -21.25 -5.54 -6.38
C VAL A 456 -21.65 -4.25 -5.67
N SER A 457 -22.80 -3.65 -6.01
CA SER A 457 -23.28 -2.46 -5.32
C SER A 457 -23.56 -2.70 -3.84
N GLU A 458 -24.12 -3.87 -3.52
CA GLU A 458 -24.33 -4.30 -2.13
C GLU A 458 -22.98 -4.57 -1.47
N LEU A 459 -22.05 -5.22 -2.19
CA LEU A 459 -20.70 -5.51 -1.69
C LEU A 459 -19.91 -4.24 -1.32
N TYR A 460 -20.06 -3.14 -2.07
CA TYR A 460 -19.48 -1.84 -1.72
C TYR A 460 -20.22 -1.18 -0.55
N GLY A 461 -21.55 -1.21 -0.52
CA GLY A 461 -22.37 -0.51 0.48
C GLY A 461 -22.38 -1.13 1.89
N LEU A 462 -21.81 -2.34 2.08
CA LEU A 462 -21.88 -3.10 3.34
C LEU A 462 -20.73 -2.76 4.30
N ARG A 463 -20.65 -1.51 4.78
CA ARG A 463 -19.67 -1.11 5.80
C ARG A 463 -20.34 -0.38 6.97
N ASP A 464 -20.28 -0.98 8.17
CA ASP A 464 -21.00 -0.49 9.37
C ASP A 464 -20.49 0.85 9.93
N LEU A 465 -19.33 1.35 9.46
CA LEU A 465 -18.63 2.51 10.04
C LEU A 465 -18.25 3.60 9.01
N ILE A 466 -18.38 3.32 7.71
CA ILE A 466 -18.16 4.31 6.64
C ILE A 466 -19.34 4.16 5.70
N GLU A 467 -20.20 5.17 5.61
CA GLU A 467 -21.24 5.19 4.60
C GLU A 467 -20.54 5.36 3.24
N MET A 468 -20.69 4.38 2.33
CA MET A 468 -20.31 4.58 0.93
C MET A 468 -21.57 4.99 0.18
N GLU A 469 -21.46 6.00 -0.66
CA GLU A 469 -22.54 6.35 -1.57
C GLU A 469 -22.38 5.53 -2.83
N VAL A 470 -23.26 4.54 -3.02
CA VAL A 470 -23.22 3.66 -4.19
C VAL A 470 -24.39 3.99 -5.11
N SER A 471 -24.10 4.44 -6.34
CA SER A 471 -25.08 4.63 -7.40
C SER A 471 -25.05 3.45 -8.38
N ILE A 472 -26.21 3.11 -8.94
CA ILE A 472 -26.33 2.05 -9.95
C ILE A 472 -27.12 2.60 -11.12
N ASP A 473 -26.49 2.57 -12.29
CA ASP A 473 -27.05 3.05 -13.53
C ASP A 473 -27.05 1.89 -14.56
N GLU A 474 -28.22 1.62 -15.16
CA GLU A 474 -28.43 0.45 -16.02
C GLU A 474 -28.87 0.86 -17.43
N GLY A 475 -28.30 0.20 -18.45
CA GLY A 475 -28.70 0.40 -19.85
C GLY A 475 -28.45 1.83 -20.36
N CYS A 476 -27.40 2.48 -19.84
CA CYS A 476 -27.06 3.86 -20.13
C CYS A 476 -26.74 4.08 -21.61
N THR A 477 -27.18 5.23 -22.13
CA THR A 477 -26.78 5.76 -23.43
C THR A 477 -25.33 6.25 -23.41
N ILE A 478 -24.75 6.57 -24.57
CA ILE A 478 -23.43 7.19 -24.70
C ILE A 478 -23.35 8.50 -23.92
N ALA A 479 -24.40 9.33 -23.99
CA ALA A 479 -24.44 10.62 -23.31
C ALA A 479 -24.48 10.45 -21.78
N GLU A 480 -25.26 9.50 -21.28
CA GLU A 480 -25.33 9.19 -19.84
C GLU A 480 -24.04 8.57 -19.34
N THR A 481 -23.49 7.57 -20.05
CA THR A 481 -22.22 6.93 -19.70
C THR A 481 -21.08 7.95 -19.66
N ARG A 482 -21.03 8.87 -20.63
CA ARG A 482 -20.06 9.98 -20.61
C ARG A 482 -20.21 10.85 -19.37
N SER A 483 -21.45 11.29 -19.11
CA SER A 483 -21.72 12.14 -17.95
C SER A 483 -21.30 11.48 -16.64
N LEU A 484 -21.52 10.16 -16.49
CA LEU A 484 -21.09 9.41 -15.32
C LEU A 484 -19.56 9.38 -15.20
N LEU A 485 -18.84 9.06 -16.28
CA LEU A 485 -17.37 9.01 -16.29
C LEU A 485 -16.71 10.38 -16.07
N GLU A 486 -17.38 11.48 -16.43
CA GLU A 486 -16.91 12.86 -16.22
C GLU A 486 -17.34 13.43 -14.85
N THR A 487 -18.25 12.78 -14.13
CA THR A 487 -18.68 13.20 -12.79
C THR A 487 -17.65 12.77 -11.74
N GLU A 488 -17.39 13.65 -10.76
CA GLU A 488 -16.48 13.33 -9.65
C GLU A 488 -16.95 12.07 -8.91
N ALA A 489 -16.07 11.07 -8.81
CA ALA A 489 -16.29 9.84 -8.08
C ALA A 489 -14.98 9.26 -7.56
N ASP A 490 -15.01 8.52 -6.45
CA ASP A 490 -13.82 7.79 -5.99
C ASP A 490 -13.59 6.55 -6.84
N PHE A 491 -14.67 5.92 -7.32
CA PHE A 491 -14.58 4.68 -8.07
C PHE A 491 -15.70 4.48 -9.09
N VAL A 492 -15.33 3.94 -10.25
CA VAL A 492 -16.29 3.46 -11.27
C VAL A 492 -16.10 1.96 -11.49
N HIS A 493 -17.18 1.19 -11.35
CA HIS A 493 -17.24 -0.20 -11.76
C HIS A 493 -18.12 -0.33 -13.01
N TYR A 494 -17.50 -0.50 -14.17
CA TYR A 494 -18.21 -0.72 -15.42
C TYR A 494 -18.34 -2.22 -15.72
N ILE A 495 -19.58 -2.66 -15.94
CA ILE A 495 -19.98 -4.04 -16.20
C ILE A 495 -20.63 -4.10 -17.59
N GLY A 496 -19.91 -4.67 -18.55
CA GLY A 496 -20.42 -4.89 -19.90
C GLY A 496 -19.33 -5.12 -20.94
N HIS A 497 -19.70 -5.15 -22.22
CA HIS A 497 -18.71 -5.34 -23.27
C HIS A 497 -17.87 -4.08 -23.51
N VAL A 498 -16.56 -4.27 -23.59
CA VAL A 498 -15.61 -3.25 -24.01
C VAL A 498 -14.97 -3.72 -25.32
N THR A 499 -14.73 -2.78 -26.22
CA THR A 499 -14.05 -3.03 -27.49
C THR A 499 -13.05 -1.92 -27.77
N ASP A 500 -12.23 -2.08 -28.81
CA ASP A 500 -11.35 -0.99 -29.29
C ASP A 500 -12.13 0.27 -29.70
N ALA A 501 -13.42 0.12 -30.05
CA ALA A 501 -14.32 1.22 -30.40
C ALA A 501 -14.90 1.95 -29.18
N GLY A 502 -14.87 1.35 -27.98
CA GLY A 502 -15.40 1.97 -26.77
C GLY A 502 -16.05 1.02 -25.77
N LEU A 503 -16.60 1.60 -24.70
CA LEU A 503 -17.48 0.97 -23.74
C LEU A 503 -18.88 0.84 -24.35
N GLN A 504 -19.50 -0.34 -24.29
CA GLN A 504 -20.85 -0.56 -24.82
C GLN A 504 -21.89 0.28 -24.04
N CYS A 505 -22.78 0.90 -24.80
CA CYS A 505 -23.95 1.66 -24.33
C CYS A 505 -25.20 1.14 -25.03
N SER A 506 -26.39 1.54 -24.58
CA SER A 506 -27.66 1.12 -25.19
C SER A 506 -27.87 1.65 -26.62
N ASP A 507 -27.19 2.73 -27.01
CA ASP A 507 -27.26 3.40 -28.31
C ASP A 507 -25.92 3.42 -29.09
N GLY A 508 -24.90 2.67 -28.65
CA GLY A 508 -23.64 2.51 -29.38
C GLY A 508 -22.43 2.23 -28.48
N TYR A 509 -21.26 2.78 -28.83
CA TYR A 509 -20.03 2.64 -28.05
C TYR A 509 -19.47 4.02 -27.70
N LEU A 510 -19.13 4.22 -26.43
CA LEU A 510 -18.44 5.41 -25.95
C LEU A 510 -16.93 5.17 -25.98
N ASP A 511 -16.22 5.90 -26.83
CA ASP A 511 -14.76 5.89 -26.86
C ASP A 511 -14.19 6.79 -25.76
N ALA A 512 -13.55 6.22 -24.74
CA ALA A 512 -12.96 6.95 -23.62
C ALA A 512 -11.88 7.96 -24.06
N ARG A 513 -11.27 7.78 -25.24
CA ARG A 513 -10.31 8.74 -25.84
C ARG A 513 -10.95 10.08 -26.21
N THR A 514 -12.27 10.14 -26.23
CA THR A 514 -13.04 11.35 -26.53
C THR A 514 -13.52 12.08 -25.28
N LEU A 515 -13.16 11.60 -24.09
CA LEU A 515 -13.41 12.30 -22.82
C LEU A 515 -12.40 13.45 -22.68
N ASP A 516 -12.88 14.61 -22.22
CA ASP A 516 -12.02 15.75 -21.93
C ASP A 516 -11.24 15.51 -20.62
N GLU A 517 -11.95 15.02 -19.60
CA GLU A 517 -11.40 14.69 -18.28
C GLU A 517 -12.17 13.51 -17.67
N ALA A 518 -11.47 12.63 -16.96
CA ALA A 518 -12.07 11.55 -16.21
C ALA A 518 -12.32 12.00 -14.77
N GLY A 519 -13.58 12.01 -14.34
CA GLY A 519 -13.98 12.46 -13.00
C GLY A 519 -13.70 11.44 -11.89
N MET A 520 -13.45 10.18 -12.26
CA MET A 520 -13.18 9.12 -11.29
C MET A 520 -11.69 8.99 -10.93
N ARG A 521 -11.40 8.67 -9.66
CA ARG A 521 -10.03 8.39 -9.20
C ARG A 521 -9.53 7.03 -9.66
N ALA A 522 -10.32 5.98 -9.49
CA ALA A 522 -9.98 4.62 -9.91
C ALA A 522 -11.17 3.90 -10.56
N PHE A 523 -10.91 2.80 -11.27
CA PHE A 523 -11.98 2.06 -11.94
C PHE A 523 -11.70 0.56 -12.14
N VAL A 524 -12.76 -0.19 -12.42
CA VAL A 524 -12.73 -1.53 -13.00
C VAL A 524 -13.52 -1.50 -14.30
N LEU A 525 -12.88 -1.91 -15.41
CA LEU A 525 -13.56 -2.18 -16.67
C LEU A 525 -13.70 -3.69 -16.84
N ASN A 526 -14.76 -4.25 -16.27
CA ASN A 526 -15.03 -5.68 -16.33
C ASN A 526 -15.67 -6.05 -17.68
N GLY A 527 -14.84 -6.05 -18.71
CA GLY A 527 -15.21 -6.37 -20.08
C GLY A 527 -14.01 -6.84 -20.89
N CYS A 528 -14.27 -7.60 -21.95
CA CYS A 528 -13.23 -8.15 -22.83
C CYS A 528 -12.33 -7.04 -23.42
N ARG A 529 -11.02 -7.28 -23.48
CA ARG A 529 -10.04 -6.41 -24.15
C ARG A 529 -10.14 -4.92 -23.75
N SER A 530 -10.39 -4.64 -22.48
CA SER A 530 -10.65 -3.28 -21.99
C SER A 530 -9.42 -2.37 -21.86
N TYR A 531 -8.21 -2.88 -22.16
CA TYR A 531 -6.95 -2.17 -21.97
C TYR A 531 -6.85 -0.78 -22.63
N GLN A 532 -7.20 -0.64 -23.91
CA GLN A 532 -7.06 0.65 -24.60
C GLN A 532 -7.96 1.73 -24.01
N GLN A 533 -9.19 1.34 -23.66
CA GLN A 533 -10.18 2.23 -23.07
C GLN A 533 -9.77 2.61 -21.64
N GLY A 534 -9.28 1.66 -20.84
CA GLY A 534 -8.77 1.96 -19.51
C GLY A 534 -7.51 2.84 -19.53
N ARG A 535 -6.59 2.64 -20.50
CA ARG A 535 -5.44 3.53 -20.66
C ARG A 535 -5.88 4.96 -20.96
N ALA A 536 -6.89 5.13 -21.82
CA ALA A 536 -7.46 6.45 -22.10
C ALA A 536 -8.05 7.11 -20.84
N LEU A 537 -8.74 6.37 -19.97
CA LEU A 537 -9.23 6.90 -18.69
C LEU A 537 -8.09 7.40 -17.78
N VAL A 538 -6.97 6.67 -17.71
CA VAL A 538 -5.77 7.11 -16.98
C VAL A 538 -5.13 8.35 -17.62
N GLU A 539 -5.05 8.41 -18.95
CA GLU A 539 -4.57 9.59 -19.67
C GLU A 539 -5.46 10.82 -19.38
N CYS A 540 -6.78 10.64 -19.31
CA CYS A 540 -7.78 11.68 -19.06
C CYS A 540 -7.91 12.13 -17.60
N GLY A 541 -7.31 11.46 -16.61
CA GLY A 541 -7.37 11.94 -15.22
C GLY A 541 -7.35 10.87 -14.13
N ALA A 542 -7.71 9.62 -14.45
CA ALA A 542 -7.73 8.57 -13.43
C ALA A 542 -6.31 8.24 -12.92
N ILE A 543 -6.23 7.75 -11.67
CA ILE A 543 -4.99 7.27 -11.04
C ILE A 543 -4.67 5.87 -11.57
N GLY A 544 -5.64 4.96 -11.59
CA GLY A 544 -5.42 3.61 -12.06
C GLY A 544 -6.71 2.80 -12.19
N GLY A 545 -6.62 1.67 -12.89
CA GLY A 545 -7.76 0.80 -13.01
C GLY A 545 -7.43 -0.60 -13.51
N VAL A 546 -8.36 -1.51 -13.27
CA VAL A 546 -8.26 -2.92 -13.62
C VAL A 546 -8.94 -3.15 -14.97
N VAL A 547 -8.20 -3.78 -15.89
CA VAL A 547 -8.61 -4.05 -17.27
C VAL A 547 -8.24 -5.47 -17.69
N THR A 548 -8.75 -5.93 -18.83
CA THR A 548 -8.41 -7.24 -19.40
C THR A 548 -7.64 -7.08 -20.72
N LEU A 549 -6.69 -7.98 -20.99
CA LEU A 549 -5.97 -8.05 -22.28
C LEU A 549 -6.65 -8.96 -23.31
N SER A 550 -7.38 -9.97 -22.84
CA SER A 550 -8.01 -10.99 -23.66
C SER A 550 -9.52 -11.04 -23.43
N ASN A 551 -10.20 -11.88 -24.21
CA ASN A 551 -11.61 -12.16 -23.96
C ASN A 551 -11.76 -12.94 -22.66
N VAL A 552 -12.73 -12.55 -21.85
CA VAL A 552 -13.12 -13.24 -20.62
C VAL A 552 -14.58 -13.64 -20.76
N THR A 553 -14.93 -14.88 -20.43
CA THR A 553 -16.32 -15.32 -20.42
C THR A 553 -17.08 -14.67 -19.26
N ASN A 554 -18.35 -14.31 -19.47
CA ASN A 554 -19.15 -13.52 -18.53
C ASN A 554 -19.19 -14.11 -17.09
N VAL A 555 -19.34 -15.43 -16.93
CA VAL A 555 -19.48 -16.05 -15.59
C VAL A 555 -18.20 -15.89 -14.74
N PRO A 556 -17.01 -16.31 -15.20
CA PRO A 556 -15.75 -16.00 -14.51
C PRO A 556 -15.48 -14.50 -14.32
N ALA A 557 -15.84 -13.65 -15.28
CA ALA A 557 -15.68 -12.21 -15.17
C ALA A 557 -16.50 -11.66 -13.99
N THR A 558 -17.75 -12.08 -13.84
CA THR A 558 -18.62 -11.68 -12.74
C THR A 558 -18.06 -12.10 -11.38
N VAL A 559 -17.52 -13.32 -11.25
CA VAL A 559 -16.86 -13.76 -10.02
C VAL A 559 -15.66 -12.88 -9.70
N VAL A 560 -14.77 -12.63 -10.68
CA VAL A 560 -13.61 -11.76 -10.46
C VAL A 560 -14.02 -10.33 -10.09
N GLY A 561 -15.05 -9.76 -10.74
CA GLY A 561 -15.58 -8.44 -10.41
C GLY A 561 -16.10 -8.33 -8.99
N GLN A 562 -16.83 -9.35 -8.51
CA GLN A 562 -17.29 -9.44 -7.12
C GLN A 562 -16.12 -9.54 -6.12
N GLN A 563 -15.11 -10.37 -6.42
CA GLN A 563 -13.91 -10.51 -5.59
C GLN A 563 -13.12 -9.21 -5.50
N ILE A 564 -12.92 -8.51 -6.63
CA ILE A 564 -12.28 -7.19 -6.66
C ILE A 564 -13.06 -6.21 -5.78
N ALA A 565 -14.40 -6.14 -5.94
CA ALA A 565 -15.23 -5.25 -5.13
C ALA A 565 -15.07 -5.48 -3.63
N GLN A 566 -15.07 -6.75 -3.20
CA GLN A 566 -14.90 -7.10 -1.79
C GLN A 566 -13.48 -6.80 -1.27
N LEU A 567 -12.43 -7.09 -2.05
CA LEU A 567 -11.04 -6.83 -1.64
C LEU A 567 -10.76 -5.32 -1.54
N LEU A 568 -11.23 -4.53 -2.51
CA LEU A 568 -11.10 -3.07 -2.45
C LEU A 568 -11.89 -2.47 -1.28
N ASN A 569 -13.09 -2.99 -0.99
CA ASN A 569 -13.84 -2.60 0.21
C ASN A 569 -13.13 -3.02 1.51
N ALA A 570 -12.39 -4.13 1.51
CA ALA A 570 -11.54 -4.55 2.63
C ALA A 570 -10.26 -3.71 2.79
N GLY A 571 -9.97 -2.80 1.85
CA GLY A 571 -8.85 -1.87 1.90
C GLY A 571 -7.57 -2.36 1.22
N PHE A 572 -7.67 -3.33 0.31
CA PHE A 572 -6.58 -3.73 -0.57
C PHE A 572 -6.35 -2.68 -1.67
N SER A 573 -5.11 -2.53 -2.12
CA SER A 573 -4.78 -1.81 -3.36
C SER A 573 -5.25 -2.60 -4.60
N LEU A 574 -5.31 -1.96 -5.77
CA LEU A 574 -5.58 -2.66 -7.03
C LEU A 574 -4.59 -3.83 -7.24
N SER A 575 -3.30 -3.60 -6.98
CA SER A 575 -2.25 -4.63 -7.14
C SER A 575 -2.41 -5.77 -6.16
N ALA A 576 -2.62 -5.47 -4.87
CA ALA A 576 -2.82 -6.50 -3.85
C ALA A 576 -4.10 -7.31 -4.10
N ALA A 577 -5.17 -6.68 -4.59
CA ALA A 577 -6.40 -7.38 -4.95
C ALA A 577 -6.17 -8.37 -6.11
N LEU A 578 -5.49 -7.95 -7.18
CA LEU A 578 -5.17 -8.85 -8.30
C LEU A 578 -4.17 -9.94 -7.92
N GLU A 579 -3.25 -9.68 -7.01
CA GLU A 579 -2.34 -10.70 -6.47
C GLU A 579 -3.14 -11.84 -5.83
N VAL A 580 -4.09 -11.50 -4.95
CA VAL A 580 -4.92 -12.47 -4.24
C VAL A 580 -5.73 -13.30 -5.24
N ILE A 581 -6.39 -12.63 -6.19
CA ILE A 581 -7.24 -13.27 -7.20
C ILE A 581 -6.41 -14.13 -8.17
N GLY A 582 -5.24 -13.65 -8.59
CA GLY A 582 -4.36 -14.33 -9.54
C GLY A 582 -3.66 -15.58 -8.98
N ARG A 583 -3.55 -15.69 -7.65
CA ARG A 583 -3.12 -16.93 -6.98
C ARG A 583 -4.13 -18.05 -7.08
N GLU A 584 -5.42 -17.72 -7.15
CA GLU A 584 -6.50 -18.68 -6.99
C GLU A 584 -7.23 -19.00 -8.29
N THR A 585 -7.32 -18.03 -9.20
CA THR A 585 -8.03 -18.21 -10.46
C THR A 585 -7.11 -17.99 -11.65
N VAL A 586 -7.20 -18.89 -12.64
CA VAL A 586 -6.49 -18.73 -13.92
C VAL A 586 -7.00 -17.49 -14.65
N THR A 587 -8.31 -17.22 -14.56
CA THR A 587 -8.95 -16.02 -15.13
C THR A 587 -8.43 -14.73 -14.51
N GLY A 588 -8.12 -14.71 -13.20
CA GLY A 588 -7.52 -13.57 -12.53
C GLY A 588 -6.20 -13.11 -13.15
N ARG A 589 -5.43 -14.04 -13.73
CA ARG A 589 -4.16 -13.75 -14.41
C ARG A 589 -4.32 -13.06 -15.76
N GLN A 590 -5.55 -12.92 -16.26
CA GLN A 590 -5.87 -12.20 -17.50
C GLN A 590 -6.12 -10.70 -17.27
N TYR A 591 -6.23 -10.29 -16.01
CA TYR A 591 -6.39 -8.89 -15.62
C TYR A 591 -5.03 -8.21 -15.49
N VAL A 592 -4.98 -6.94 -15.88
CA VAL A 592 -3.81 -6.08 -15.83
C VAL A 592 -4.23 -4.74 -15.25
N ILE A 593 -3.29 -4.06 -14.60
CA ILE A 593 -3.51 -2.71 -14.07
C ILE A 593 -2.91 -1.70 -15.02
N VAL A 594 -3.72 -0.72 -15.43
CA VAL A 594 -3.26 0.49 -16.10
C VAL A 594 -3.19 1.63 -15.08
N GLY A 595 -2.15 2.46 -15.16
CA GLY A 595 -1.90 3.49 -14.16
C GLY A 595 -1.30 2.92 -12.88
N ASP A 596 -1.46 3.65 -11.77
CA ASP A 596 -0.85 3.31 -10.50
C ASP A 596 -1.62 2.19 -9.78
N GLY A 597 -0.94 1.08 -9.51
CA GLY A 597 -1.50 -0.08 -8.84
C GLY A 597 -1.65 0.08 -7.32
N ASN A 598 -1.08 1.13 -6.72
CA ASN A 598 -1.27 1.47 -5.32
C ASN A 598 -2.61 2.16 -5.04
N ALA A 599 -3.40 2.49 -6.07
CA ALA A 599 -4.74 3.03 -5.89
C ALA A 599 -5.57 2.08 -5.02
N ALA A 600 -6.23 2.64 -4.00
CA ALA A 600 -7.09 1.91 -3.08
C ALA A 600 -8.41 2.67 -2.96
N LEU A 601 -9.51 1.93 -2.80
CA LEU A 601 -10.83 2.53 -2.64
C LEU A 601 -11.00 3.12 -1.24
N THR A 602 -10.57 2.38 -0.22
CA THR A 602 -10.67 2.79 1.18
C THR A 602 -9.49 2.33 2.00
N ALA A 603 -9.30 2.94 3.18
CA ALA A 603 -8.33 2.45 4.15
C ALA A 603 -8.81 1.15 4.85
N PRO A 604 -7.90 0.21 5.17
CA PRO A 604 -8.23 -1.03 5.87
C PRO A 604 -8.75 -0.79 7.30
N ARG A 605 -9.70 -1.60 7.77
CA ARG A 605 -10.32 -1.44 9.11
C ARG A 605 -9.33 -1.67 10.26
N SER A 606 -8.49 -2.70 10.13
CA SER A 606 -7.59 -3.24 11.15
C SER A 606 -6.17 -2.69 11.10
N GLY A 607 -5.93 -1.58 10.37
CA GLY A 607 -4.59 -1.03 10.21
C GLY A 607 -3.69 -1.87 9.28
N GLY A 608 -4.28 -2.59 8.34
CA GLY A 608 -3.56 -3.34 7.29
C GLY A 608 -4.53 -4.22 6.49
N ALA A 609 -4.18 -4.54 5.25
CA ALA A 609 -4.93 -5.49 4.44
C ALA A 609 -4.43 -6.92 4.74
N PHE A 610 -5.32 -7.80 5.21
CA PHE A 610 -4.96 -9.16 5.62
C PHE A 610 -5.80 -10.20 4.90
N ARG A 611 -5.17 -11.33 4.54
CA ARG A 611 -5.82 -12.55 4.08
C ARG A 611 -5.40 -13.71 4.97
N LEU A 612 -6.35 -14.56 5.33
CA LEU A 612 -6.06 -15.80 6.04
C LEU A 612 -5.98 -16.98 5.07
N LYS A 613 -5.14 -17.96 5.35
CA LYS A 613 -5.22 -19.29 4.74
C LYS A 613 -5.56 -20.29 5.83
N LEU A 614 -6.64 -21.01 5.63
CA LEU A 614 -7.15 -22.01 6.55
C LEU A 614 -6.86 -23.41 5.99
N ASN A 615 -6.16 -24.25 6.76
CA ASN A 615 -6.05 -25.67 6.45
C ASN A 615 -6.59 -26.49 7.63
N SER A 616 -7.47 -27.45 7.35
CA SER A 616 -8.04 -28.33 8.38
C SER A 616 -6.98 -29.28 8.96
N THR A 617 -7.10 -29.57 10.26
CA THR A 617 -6.26 -30.53 10.99
C THR A 617 -7.14 -31.42 11.87
N ASP A 618 -6.61 -32.53 12.41
CA ASP A 618 -7.36 -33.47 13.25
C ASP A 618 -8.01 -32.82 14.50
N SER A 619 -7.43 -31.73 15.01
CA SER A 619 -7.83 -31.06 16.26
C SER A 619 -8.38 -29.64 16.09
N GLY A 620 -8.54 -29.16 14.86
CA GLY A 620 -8.91 -27.76 14.59
C GLY A 620 -8.34 -27.28 13.25
N TYR A 621 -7.68 -26.13 13.24
CA TYR A 621 -7.18 -25.48 12.03
C TYR A 621 -5.73 -25.01 12.16
N MET A 622 -5.05 -24.99 11.01
CA MET A 622 -3.80 -24.26 10.83
C MET A 622 -4.10 -22.97 10.06
N LEU A 623 -3.96 -21.84 10.74
CA LEU A 623 -4.26 -20.50 10.23
C LEU A 623 -2.97 -19.76 9.88
N SER A 624 -2.76 -19.45 8.61
CA SER A 624 -1.65 -18.59 8.18
C SER A 624 -2.16 -17.19 7.85
N TYR A 625 -1.52 -16.17 8.44
CA TYR A 625 -1.78 -14.77 8.16
C TYR A 625 -0.90 -14.29 7.02
N TYR A 626 -1.52 -13.60 6.05
CA TYR A 626 -0.83 -12.88 5.00
C TYR A 626 -1.20 -11.41 5.08
N SER A 627 -0.22 -10.52 5.03
CA SER A 627 -0.41 -9.07 5.02
C SER A 627 0.04 -8.46 3.70
N TYR A 628 -0.71 -7.46 3.24
CA TYR A 628 -0.48 -6.75 2.00
C TYR A 628 -0.23 -5.29 2.36
N PRO A 629 1.01 -4.78 2.21
CA PRO A 629 1.33 -3.40 2.51
C PRO A 629 0.53 -2.44 1.62
N VAL A 630 -0.12 -1.46 2.24
CA VAL A 630 -0.94 -0.44 1.55
C VAL A 630 -0.51 0.96 1.98
N THR A 631 -0.98 1.99 1.27
CA THR A 631 -0.72 3.39 1.65
C THR A 631 -1.11 3.63 3.11
N GLY A 632 -0.24 4.29 3.88
CA GLY A 632 -0.38 4.45 5.32
C GLY A 632 0.17 3.28 6.14
N TRP A 633 0.11 2.03 5.67
CA TRP A 633 0.61 0.83 6.36
C TRP A 633 1.57 0.03 5.46
N GLY A 634 2.67 0.69 5.08
CA GLY A 634 3.73 0.15 4.23
C GLY A 634 4.69 -0.81 4.96
N LEU A 635 5.79 -1.17 4.29
CA LEU A 635 6.84 -2.02 4.85
C LEU A 635 7.33 -1.52 6.22
N GLY A 636 7.57 -2.41 7.18
CA GLY A 636 8.02 -2.04 8.53
C GLY A 636 6.89 -1.51 9.42
N ALA A 637 5.64 -1.58 8.98
CA ALA A 637 4.53 -1.66 9.93
C ALA A 637 4.59 -3.01 10.66
N THR A 638 3.98 -3.05 11.84
CA THR A 638 3.81 -4.29 12.62
C THR A 638 2.33 -4.66 12.68
N ALA A 639 2.07 -5.94 12.87
CA ALA A 639 0.73 -6.46 13.07
C ALA A 639 0.72 -7.43 14.27
N THR A 640 -0.38 -7.41 15.02
CA THR A 640 -0.66 -8.39 16.06
C THR A 640 -1.83 -9.26 15.61
N PRO A 641 -1.58 -10.47 15.07
CA PRO A 641 -2.65 -11.40 14.74
C PRO A 641 -3.57 -11.65 15.94
N ASN A 642 -4.84 -11.30 15.81
CA ASN A 642 -5.86 -11.42 16.87
C ASN A 642 -6.41 -12.85 16.91
N ILE A 643 -5.58 -13.80 17.36
CA ILE A 643 -5.92 -15.21 17.49
C ILE A 643 -5.55 -15.73 18.88
N GLY A 644 -6.52 -16.33 19.57
CA GLY A 644 -6.36 -16.79 20.96
C GLY A 644 -5.87 -15.68 21.88
N ASP A 645 -4.87 -15.98 22.70
CA ASP A 645 -4.21 -15.03 23.60
C ASP A 645 -2.92 -14.43 23.01
N ASN A 646 -2.74 -14.45 21.67
CA ASN A 646 -1.53 -13.91 21.06
C ASN A 646 -1.38 -12.40 21.32
N THR A 647 -0.22 -12.03 21.87
CA THR A 647 0.20 -10.65 22.12
C THR A 647 1.50 -10.30 21.40
N GLN A 648 2.06 -11.24 20.64
CA GLN A 648 3.30 -11.02 19.90
C GLN A 648 3.02 -10.26 18.60
N GLN A 649 3.87 -9.28 18.31
CA GLN A 649 3.85 -8.49 17.09
C GLN A 649 4.79 -9.09 16.05
N TYR A 650 4.46 -8.90 14.79
CA TYR A 650 5.20 -9.41 13.63
C TYR A 650 5.36 -8.30 12.60
N LEU A 651 6.43 -8.34 11.82
CA LEU A 651 6.59 -7.43 10.68
C LEU A 651 5.57 -7.77 9.59
N THR A 652 5.06 -6.73 8.90
CA THR A 652 4.15 -6.91 7.78
C THR A 652 4.89 -7.06 6.45
N GLY A 653 4.28 -7.81 5.53
CA GLY A 653 4.80 -8.13 4.20
C GLY A 653 4.67 -9.62 3.88
N GLY A 654 3.65 -10.01 3.09
CA GLY A 654 3.46 -11.38 2.66
C GLY A 654 3.06 -12.30 3.81
N HIS A 655 3.70 -13.45 3.95
CA HIS A 655 3.45 -14.37 5.07
C HIS A 655 3.95 -13.76 6.38
N VAL A 656 3.07 -13.68 7.38
CA VAL A 656 3.36 -13.05 8.68
C VAL A 656 3.64 -14.10 9.74
N ALA A 657 2.69 -15.01 9.94
CA ALA A 657 2.76 -16.04 10.96
C ALA A 657 1.76 -17.17 10.68
N THR A 658 1.97 -18.32 11.32
CA THR A 658 1.06 -19.45 11.26
C THR A 658 0.73 -19.93 12.67
N PHE A 659 -0.55 -20.10 12.97
CA PHE A 659 -1.06 -20.50 14.28
C PHE A 659 -1.87 -21.78 14.19
N SER A 660 -1.71 -22.65 15.19
CA SER A 660 -2.68 -23.72 15.44
C SER A 660 -3.84 -23.11 16.22
N ALA A 661 -5.06 -23.25 15.71
CA ALA A 661 -6.26 -22.67 16.31
C ALA A 661 -7.36 -23.72 16.47
N THR A 662 -8.07 -23.64 17.59
CA THR A 662 -9.30 -24.40 17.80
C THR A 662 -10.45 -23.83 16.96
N LYS A 663 -11.53 -24.60 16.81
CA LYS A 663 -12.77 -24.10 16.19
C LYS A 663 -13.32 -22.87 16.91
N SER A 664 -13.19 -22.82 18.25
CA SER A 664 -13.68 -21.68 19.04
C SER A 664 -12.89 -20.41 18.74
N GLU A 665 -11.56 -20.48 18.76
CA GLU A 665 -10.71 -19.31 18.48
C GLU A 665 -10.88 -18.82 17.04
N THR A 666 -11.08 -19.73 16.09
CA THR A 666 -11.36 -19.38 14.69
C THR A 666 -12.70 -18.67 14.54
N ARG A 667 -13.74 -19.14 15.25
CA ARG A 667 -15.05 -18.47 15.27
C ARG A 667 -14.95 -17.07 15.89
N ASP A 668 -14.29 -16.95 17.04
CA ASP A 668 -14.10 -15.66 17.71
C ASP A 668 -13.35 -14.67 16.82
N LEU A 669 -12.35 -15.13 16.06
CA LEU A 669 -11.62 -14.33 15.07
C LEU A 669 -12.55 -13.82 13.96
N PHE A 670 -13.39 -14.69 13.39
CA PHE A 670 -14.30 -14.36 12.28
C PHE A 670 -15.42 -13.42 12.74
N ASP A 671 -15.95 -13.63 13.95
CA ASP A 671 -16.96 -12.76 14.56
C ASP A 671 -16.39 -11.36 14.87
N THR A 672 -15.13 -11.30 15.30
CA THR A 672 -14.45 -10.02 15.60
C THR A 672 -14.09 -9.26 14.32
N ASN A 673 -13.76 -9.96 13.25
CA ASN A 673 -13.30 -9.39 11.98
C ASN A 673 -14.21 -9.84 10.82
N VAL A 674 -15.35 -9.18 10.72
CA VAL A 674 -16.36 -9.45 9.71
C VAL A 674 -15.81 -9.14 8.30
N ARG A 675 -16.06 -10.05 7.35
CA ARG A 675 -15.64 -9.98 5.92
C ARG A 675 -14.13 -10.01 5.68
N LEU A 676 -13.38 -10.75 6.49
CA LEU A 676 -11.99 -11.05 6.17
C LEU A 676 -11.90 -12.02 4.99
N PRO A 677 -10.98 -11.80 4.04
CA PRO A 677 -10.70 -12.76 2.98
C PRO A 677 -9.97 -13.98 3.55
N VAL A 678 -10.50 -15.17 3.30
CA VAL A 678 -10.00 -16.46 3.79
C VAL A 678 -9.90 -17.45 2.64
N THR A 679 -8.69 -17.93 2.34
CA THR A 679 -8.50 -19.01 1.38
C THR A 679 -8.67 -20.37 2.07
N VAL A 680 -9.63 -21.16 1.61
CA VAL A 680 -9.89 -22.56 2.03
C VAL A 680 -9.72 -23.45 0.80
N ASP A 681 -8.89 -24.49 0.89
CA ASP A 681 -8.64 -25.44 -0.21
C ASP A 681 -8.31 -24.79 -1.58
N GLY A 682 -7.65 -23.63 -1.54
CA GLY A 682 -7.25 -22.89 -2.74
C GLY A 682 -8.32 -21.98 -3.34
N THR A 683 -9.47 -21.83 -2.69
CA THR A 683 -10.56 -20.94 -3.08
C THR A 683 -10.74 -19.83 -2.05
N LEU A 684 -10.87 -18.57 -2.49
CA LEU A 684 -11.20 -17.45 -1.60
C LEU A 684 -12.66 -17.51 -1.18
N HIS A 685 -12.84 -17.31 0.12
CA HIS A 685 -14.09 -17.19 0.85
C HIS A 685 -14.01 -15.98 1.79
N TRP A 686 -15.14 -15.62 2.41
CA TRP A 686 -15.24 -14.49 3.33
C TRP A 686 -15.62 -14.99 4.71
N SER A 687 -15.01 -14.45 5.76
CA SER A 687 -15.18 -14.96 7.14
C SER A 687 -16.64 -15.06 7.60
N ASN A 688 -17.53 -14.20 7.09
CA ASN A 688 -18.97 -14.19 7.40
C ASN A 688 -19.81 -15.19 6.59
N GLU A 689 -19.21 -15.82 5.57
CA GLU A 689 -19.86 -16.84 4.71
C GLU A 689 -19.41 -18.26 5.10
N ILE A 690 -18.38 -18.36 5.93
CA ILE A 690 -17.78 -19.60 6.36
C ILE A 690 -18.41 -20.05 7.67
N ASP A 691 -19.02 -21.24 7.68
CA ASP A 691 -19.40 -21.92 8.91
C ASP A 691 -18.24 -22.82 9.38
N VAL A 692 -17.54 -22.35 10.41
CA VAL A 692 -16.37 -22.99 11.03
C VAL A 692 -16.67 -24.42 11.52
N ASP A 693 -17.93 -24.78 11.73
CA ASP A 693 -18.30 -26.13 12.14
C ASP A 693 -18.41 -27.13 10.97
N THR A 694 -18.70 -26.65 9.75
CA THR A 694 -18.98 -27.46 8.55
C THR A 694 -17.91 -27.42 7.47
N VAL A 695 -16.89 -26.58 7.59
CA VAL A 695 -15.70 -26.49 6.69
C VAL A 695 -14.88 -27.79 6.59
N VAL A 696 -15.31 -28.87 7.25
CA VAL A 696 -14.56 -30.12 7.43
C VAL A 696 -15.30 -31.36 6.89
N ASP A 697 -16.41 -31.21 6.15
CA ASP A 697 -17.01 -32.37 5.45
C ASP A 697 -16.68 -32.43 3.95
#